data_AF-A0A3A6NZM1-F1
#
_entry.id   AF-A0A3A6NZM1-F1
#
_cell.length_a   1.000
_cell.length_b   1.000
_cell.length_c   1.000
_cell.angle_alpha   90.00
_cell.angle_beta   90.00
_cell.angle_gamma   90.00
#
_symmetry.space_group_name_H-M   'P 1'
#
loop_
_entity.id
_entity.type
_entity.pdbx_description
1 polymer ?
#
loop_
_entity_poly.entity_id
_entity_poly.type
_entity_poly.pdbx_seq_one_letter_code
_entity_poly.pdbx_strand_id
1 'polypeptide(L)'
;MKNMIENSRPKRALVAYCTLAQRLNTPGIGLMQALTPFLTQACEKFAGEFYDAGKFSNAVEQEFGLKIPRLASLGIAEQLHKDGLLEILSQNPSQIAYRFKDIRYFQGATSGSPVTEEQIEKVLASFSGYCAQDKRLKDMSRDLLDSAFLDRLLNIDSLRILGRREDSIALKRNAGTLILSKLNKGGENSLTNAIELHLDFATSQFLLDLQSRDQSGFELVSDVAFANMAAETLSCFMEPLTESRSLEGLVVYLDSPILLDMLGINSEYADYGRELLETIRASGATPTVLDHCVVEAESAISAQLAYLRSGVNNMSYRWGTTAKVEILNALSGNVGESAYQRLGIAIERDPELNLYRRAETIVGDIEGIMSDRMQNWGNDAAKEHDRKSVWSMLAIRDSREPCSRICDSKWVFLSRNIVLVDIANKAWKTWLKGATRHSTILIEKWAPVSMSDKQFAGYVWLRGGGGKTAIPKARLLANCSAAVRPRPDIKAKAYNLLLELNGKDEAEHLAALFEDREGSRALMRVSNGDPEDVTLERLPYIMEQMKRAAGEYAASIVREEGQRKLEEAQQKAMQTESQHKAERDRMINELVLKEEENQFALAQKDLDRQKIANENQQLQLELAEKMRVEEERINGILADGMKLGKSIYKLTRWIIAVTFAVLGAVATYISTHSPLFSTFLTGLLGLIGFWFVPNALHKPLQWLACKRMKHVVKSKDPKVVIPDPLPNFSQLE
;
A
#
# COMPACT_ATOMS: atom_id res chain seq x y z
N MET A 1 -9.95 -32.40 46.16
CA MET A 1 -8.74 -31.54 46.10
C MET A 1 -7.80 -31.88 44.95
N LYS A 2 -7.50 -33.15 44.62
CA LYS A 2 -6.75 -33.52 43.41
C LYS A 2 -7.39 -32.99 42.10
N ASN A 3 -8.71 -33.11 41.96
CA ASN A 3 -9.44 -32.64 40.76
C ASN A 3 -9.51 -31.09 40.62
N MET A 4 -9.32 -30.32 41.70
CA MET A 4 -9.26 -28.84 41.59
C MET A 4 -7.87 -28.33 41.18
N ILE A 5 -6.83 -29.13 41.43
CA ILE A 5 -5.45 -28.77 41.06
C ILE A 5 -5.22 -29.04 39.56
N GLU A 6 -5.82 -30.10 39.01
CA GLU A 6 -5.79 -30.40 37.56
C GLU A 6 -6.52 -29.31 36.73
N ASN A 7 -7.66 -28.79 37.21
CA ASN A 7 -8.46 -27.74 36.53
C ASN A 7 -7.76 -26.38 36.32
N SER A 8 -6.58 -26.18 36.92
CA SER A 8 -5.84 -24.92 36.82
C SER A 8 -4.57 -25.02 35.98
N ARG A 9 -4.18 -26.22 35.54
CA ARG A 9 -2.90 -26.46 34.85
C ARG A 9 -2.77 -25.69 33.53
N PRO A 10 -3.71 -25.80 32.57
CA PRO A 10 -3.55 -25.09 31.29
C PRO A 10 -3.65 -23.57 31.47
N LYS A 11 -4.55 -23.11 32.34
CA LYS A 11 -4.71 -21.68 32.65
C LYS A 11 -3.45 -21.08 33.28
N ARG A 12 -2.85 -21.75 34.27
CA ARG A 12 -1.61 -21.31 34.92
C ARG A 12 -0.44 -21.31 33.95
N ALA A 13 -0.32 -22.34 33.10
CA ALA A 13 0.72 -22.39 32.08
C ALA A 13 0.57 -21.24 31.08
N LEU A 14 -0.65 -20.96 30.59
CA LEU A 14 -0.91 -19.84 29.68
C LEU A 14 -0.59 -18.47 30.32
N VAL A 15 -1.07 -18.22 31.55
CA VAL A 15 -0.77 -16.99 32.30
C VAL A 15 0.74 -16.82 32.48
N ALA A 16 1.41 -17.92 32.81
CA ALA A 16 2.85 -17.95 32.88
C ALA A 16 3.41 -17.54 31.51
N TYR A 17 3.18 -18.26 30.43
CA TYR A 17 3.79 -17.93 29.12
C TYR A 17 3.52 -16.48 28.65
N CYS A 18 2.33 -15.93 28.87
CA CYS A 18 2.05 -14.51 28.59
C CYS A 18 2.94 -13.57 29.43
N THR A 19 3.11 -13.87 30.71
CA THR A 19 4.00 -13.11 31.61
C THR A 19 5.46 -13.19 31.14
N LEU A 20 5.87 -14.33 30.57
CA LEU A 20 7.23 -14.52 30.03
C LEU A 20 7.42 -13.65 28.80
N ALA A 21 6.52 -13.75 27.82
CA ALA A 21 6.56 -12.97 26.59
C ALA A 21 6.65 -11.47 26.89
N GLN A 22 5.85 -10.99 27.83
CA GLN A 22 5.83 -9.58 28.19
C GLN A 22 7.12 -9.12 28.89
N ARG A 23 7.67 -9.93 29.80
CA ARG A 23 8.97 -9.62 30.43
C ARG A 23 10.11 -9.64 29.43
N LEU A 24 10.07 -10.55 28.45
CA LEU A 24 11.03 -10.60 27.35
C LEU A 24 10.90 -9.40 26.41
N ASN A 25 9.70 -8.84 26.25
CA ASN A 25 9.46 -7.61 25.49
C ASN A 25 9.83 -6.33 26.27
N THR A 26 10.15 -6.42 27.56
CA THR A 26 10.50 -5.26 28.39
C THR A 26 12.00 -4.97 28.25
N PRO A 27 12.40 -3.80 27.72
CA PRO A 27 13.81 -3.49 27.47
C PRO A 27 14.59 -3.43 28.79
N GLY A 28 15.74 -4.13 28.84
CA GLY A 28 16.68 -4.10 29.97
C GLY A 28 16.50 -5.19 31.02
N ILE A 29 15.46 -6.04 30.93
CA ILE A 29 15.34 -7.23 31.79
C ILE A 29 16.26 -8.32 31.24
N GLY A 30 17.18 -8.80 32.09
CA GLY A 30 18.02 -9.95 31.74
C GLY A 30 17.14 -11.17 31.50
N LEU A 31 17.44 -11.95 30.48
CA LEU A 31 16.58 -13.04 30.04
C LEU A 31 16.35 -14.14 31.10
N MET A 32 17.33 -14.36 31.99
CA MET A 32 17.16 -15.22 33.17
C MET A 32 16.28 -14.58 34.25
N GLN A 33 16.32 -13.24 34.40
CA GLN A 33 15.39 -12.48 35.24
C GLN A 33 13.94 -12.54 34.73
N ALA A 34 13.76 -12.69 33.41
CA ALA A 34 12.44 -12.91 32.80
C ALA A 34 11.89 -14.31 33.13
N LEU A 35 12.76 -15.33 33.18
CA LEU A 35 12.42 -16.71 33.58
C LEU A 35 12.33 -16.91 35.10
N THR A 36 12.94 -16.06 35.93
CA THR A 36 12.98 -16.22 37.40
C THR A 36 11.61 -16.53 38.01
N PRO A 37 10.49 -15.87 37.69
CA PRO A 37 9.18 -16.18 38.29
C PRO A 37 8.69 -17.61 37.99
N PHE A 38 9.00 -18.12 36.79
CA PHE A 38 8.62 -19.46 36.33
C PHE A 38 9.39 -20.52 37.10
N LEU A 39 10.70 -20.31 37.16
CA LEU A 39 11.61 -21.21 37.84
C LEU A 39 11.35 -21.15 39.36
N THR A 40 10.97 -19.99 39.89
CA THR A 40 10.55 -19.80 41.30
C THR A 40 9.35 -20.68 41.64
N GLN A 41 8.29 -20.64 40.83
CA GLN A 41 7.08 -21.42 41.06
C GLN A 41 7.35 -22.93 40.98
N ALA A 42 8.19 -23.38 40.03
CA ALA A 42 8.63 -24.77 39.96
C ALA A 42 9.48 -25.18 41.18
N CYS A 43 10.28 -24.25 41.72
CA CYS A 43 11.13 -24.46 42.90
C CYS A 43 10.37 -24.48 44.23
N GLU A 44 9.20 -23.82 44.33
CA GLU A 44 8.39 -23.77 45.57
C GLU A 44 8.02 -25.17 46.07
N LYS A 45 7.81 -26.12 45.15
CA LYS A 45 7.47 -27.52 45.47
C LYS A 45 8.61 -28.31 46.12
N PHE A 46 9.85 -27.85 45.99
CA PHE A 46 11.06 -28.53 46.47
C PHE A 46 11.80 -27.73 47.55
N ALA A 47 11.15 -26.73 48.15
CA ALA A 47 11.73 -25.89 49.19
C ALA A 47 12.37 -26.75 50.31
N GLY A 48 13.67 -26.56 50.55
CA GLY A 48 14.44 -27.31 51.54
C GLY A 48 15.11 -28.61 51.05
N GLU A 49 14.80 -29.11 49.86
CA GLU A 49 15.46 -30.28 49.27
C GLU A 49 16.78 -29.91 48.56
N PHE A 50 17.67 -30.91 48.40
CA PHE A 50 18.87 -30.77 47.57
C PHE A 50 18.50 -30.57 46.11
N TYR A 51 19.22 -29.68 45.43
CA TYR A 51 19.04 -29.43 44.01
C TYR A 51 19.44 -30.66 43.20
N ASP A 52 18.44 -31.32 42.62
CA ASP A 52 18.63 -32.35 41.60
C ASP A 52 18.12 -31.81 40.27
N ALA A 53 19.03 -31.61 39.32
CA ALA A 53 18.75 -31.15 37.98
C ALA A 53 17.72 -32.02 37.23
N GLY A 54 17.66 -33.33 37.54
CA GLY A 54 16.67 -34.23 36.95
C GLY A 54 15.26 -34.01 37.51
N LYS A 55 15.13 -33.86 38.83
CA LYS A 55 13.84 -33.54 39.48
C LYS A 55 13.33 -32.16 39.06
N PHE A 56 14.22 -31.17 39.00
CA PHE A 56 13.90 -29.82 38.56
C PHE A 56 13.43 -29.79 37.09
N SER A 57 14.17 -30.44 36.19
CA SER A 57 13.77 -30.62 34.78
C SER A 57 12.37 -31.24 34.68
N ASN A 58 12.13 -32.34 35.37
CA ASN A 58 10.84 -33.04 35.32
C ASN A 58 9.71 -32.21 35.91
N ALA A 59 9.96 -31.41 36.95
CA ALA A 59 8.97 -30.54 37.54
C ALA A 59 8.56 -29.40 36.60
N VAL A 60 9.55 -28.78 35.93
CA VAL A 60 9.31 -27.73 34.94
C VAL A 60 8.57 -28.30 33.71
N GLU A 61 8.91 -29.51 33.28
CA GLU A 61 8.17 -30.22 32.23
C GLU A 61 6.73 -30.55 32.66
N GLN A 62 6.53 -31.01 33.90
CA GLN A 62 5.20 -31.36 34.40
C GLN A 62 4.29 -30.14 34.60
N GLU A 63 4.81 -29.03 35.11
CA GLU A 63 3.99 -27.84 35.38
C GLU A 63 3.76 -26.96 34.14
N PHE A 64 4.79 -26.79 33.32
CA PHE A 64 4.78 -25.81 32.23
C PHE A 64 4.91 -26.42 30.84
N GLY A 65 5.24 -27.71 30.73
CA GLY A 65 5.46 -28.39 29.44
C GLY A 65 6.84 -28.11 28.82
N LEU A 66 7.74 -27.46 29.57
CA LEU A 66 9.08 -27.09 29.11
C LEU A 66 10.09 -28.21 29.35
N LYS A 67 10.72 -28.68 28.27
CA LYS A 67 11.80 -29.68 28.35
C LYS A 67 13.14 -28.99 28.50
N ILE A 68 13.59 -28.83 29.74
CA ILE A 68 14.94 -28.34 30.03
C ILE A 68 15.89 -29.52 30.15
N PRO A 69 16.89 -29.72 29.25
CA PRO A 69 17.85 -30.80 29.40
C PRO A 69 18.55 -30.74 30.76
N ARG A 70 18.78 -31.90 31.40
CA ARG A 70 19.43 -31.99 32.73
C ARG A 70 20.72 -31.17 32.85
N LEU A 71 21.50 -31.06 31.78
CA LEU A 71 22.75 -30.31 31.75
C LEU A 71 22.54 -28.79 31.67
N ALA A 72 21.49 -28.35 30.96
CA ALA A 72 21.07 -26.95 30.97
C ALA A 72 20.58 -26.56 32.37
N SER A 73 19.84 -27.43 33.05
CA SER A 73 19.47 -27.24 34.46
C SER A 73 20.71 -27.10 35.37
N LEU A 74 21.74 -27.93 35.16
CA LEU A 74 23.02 -27.79 35.89
C LEU A 74 23.75 -26.48 35.58
N GLY A 75 23.74 -26.02 34.32
CA GLY A 75 24.33 -24.73 33.92
C GLY A 75 23.56 -23.52 34.45
N ILE A 76 22.24 -23.65 34.57
CA ILE A 76 21.34 -22.63 35.13
C ILE A 76 21.45 -22.56 36.67
N ALA A 77 21.94 -23.61 37.34
CA ALA A 77 22.06 -23.65 38.81
C ALA A 77 22.91 -22.52 39.40
N GLU A 78 24.03 -22.16 38.75
CA GLU A 78 24.86 -21.01 39.16
C GLU A 78 24.08 -19.68 39.06
N GLN A 79 23.26 -19.55 38.03
CA GLN A 79 22.44 -18.36 37.81
C GLN A 79 21.24 -18.31 38.78
N LEU A 80 20.61 -19.44 39.06
CA LEU A 80 19.55 -19.58 40.07
C LEU A 80 20.06 -19.25 41.49
N HIS A 81 21.33 -19.53 41.77
CA HIS A 81 21.97 -19.09 42.99
C HIS A 81 22.17 -17.56 43.02
N LYS A 82 22.65 -16.96 41.92
CA LYS A 82 22.77 -15.49 41.79
C LYS A 82 21.42 -14.78 41.93
N ASP A 83 20.35 -15.39 41.43
CA ASP A 83 18.97 -14.88 41.51
C ASP A 83 18.31 -15.17 42.87
N GLY A 84 19.01 -15.84 43.81
CA GLY A 84 18.57 -16.05 45.19
C GLY A 84 17.60 -17.22 45.43
N LEU A 85 17.40 -18.08 44.43
CA LEU A 85 16.50 -19.24 44.49
C LEU A 85 17.16 -20.49 45.08
N LEU A 86 18.49 -20.57 45.01
CA LEU A 86 19.30 -21.65 45.57
C LEU A 86 20.28 -21.12 46.63
N GLU A 87 20.47 -21.88 47.71
CA GLU A 87 21.51 -21.66 48.72
C GLU A 87 22.67 -22.66 48.53
N ILE A 88 23.92 -22.18 48.61
CA ILE A 88 25.10 -23.05 48.59
C ILE A 88 25.29 -23.64 49.99
N LEU A 89 25.41 -24.98 50.07
CA LEU A 89 25.64 -25.69 51.33
C LEU A 89 27.10 -26.14 51.56
N SER A 90 27.96 -26.12 50.52
CA SER A 90 29.36 -26.57 50.62
C SER A 90 30.30 -25.74 49.73
N GLN A 91 31.36 -25.19 50.32
CA GLN A 91 32.41 -24.41 49.66
C GLN A 91 33.65 -25.26 49.31
N ASN A 92 33.48 -26.51 48.88
CA ASN A 92 34.58 -27.27 48.29
C ASN A 92 34.63 -27.02 46.77
N PRO A 93 35.78 -26.62 46.20
CA PRO A 93 35.89 -26.22 44.79
C PRO A 93 35.66 -27.35 43.77
N SER A 94 35.51 -28.60 44.21
CA SER A 94 35.29 -29.77 43.37
C SER A 94 33.82 -30.26 43.32
N GLN A 95 32.95 -29.88 44.27
CA GLN A 95 31.53 -30.26 44.29
C GLN A 95 30.68 -29.19 45.00
N ILE A 96 30.12 -28.24 44.24
CA ILE A 96 29.16 -27.25 44.75
C ILE A 96 27.80 -27.92 44.87
N ALA A 97 27.27 -28.02 46.09
CA ALA A 97 25.93 -28.55 46.36
C ALA A 97 24.97 -27.40 46.67
N TYR A 98 23.84 -27.37 45.96
CA TYR A 98 22.79 -26.35 46.09
C TYR A 98 21.56 -26.92 46.81
N ARG A 99 20.85 -26.08 47.58
CA ARG A 99 19.55 -26.39 48.21
C ARG A 99 18.52 -25.34 47.79
N PHE A 100 17.29 -25.75 47.54
CA PHE A 100 16.20 -24.81 47.29
C PHE A 100 15.90 -23.97 48.54
N LYS A 101 15.93 -22.63 48.40
CA LYS A 101 15.58 -21.71 49.48
C LYS A 101 14.06 -21.76 49.75
N ASP A 102 13.61 -21.38 50.94
CA ASP A 102 12.16 -21.22 51.23
C ASP A 102 11.72 -19.82 50.74
N ILE A 103 11.01 -19.77 49.61
CA ILE A 103 10.85 -18.56 48.77
C ILE A 103 9.65 -17.68 49.19
N ARG A 104 9.27 -17.70 50.47
CA ARG A 104 8.13 -16.89 50.99
C ARG A 104 8.36 -15.36 50.90
N TYR A 105 9.57 -14.91 50.57
CA TYR A 105 9.96 -13.49 50.51
C TYR A 105 9.99 -12.87 49.11
N PHE A 106 9.82 -13.61 48.01
CA PHE A 106 9.82 -13.04 46.64
C PHE A 106 8.45 -12.52 46.17
N GLN A 107 7.40 -12.64 47.01
CA GLN A 107 6.04 -12.16 46.72
C GLN A 107 5.92 -10.63 46.56
N GLY A 108 7.00 -9.86 46.74
CA GLY A 108 7.03 -8.40 46.56
C GLY A 108 7.41 -7.90 45.16
N ALA A 109 7.86 -8.77 44.24
CA ALA A 109 8.33 -8.38 42.89
C ALA A 109 7.45 -8.91 41.74
N THR A 110 6.25 -9.41 42.05
CA THR A 110 5.15 -9.53 41.08
C THR A 110 4.47 -8.16 40.93
N SER A 111 5.23 -7.17 40.45
CA SER A 111 4.61 -5.99 39.83
C SER A 111 3.73 -6.49 38.69
N GLY A 112 2.45 -6.10 38.73
CA GLY A 112 1.33 -6.80 38.12
C GLY A 112 1.52 -7.25 36.67
N SER A 113 1.03 -8.45 36.38
CA SER A 113 0.68 -8.83 35.01
C SER A 113 -0.46 -7.90 34.54
N PRO A 114 -0.31 -7.12 33.46
CA PRO A 114 -1.43 -6.45 32.80
C PRO A 114 -2.34 -7.42 32.03
N VAL A 115 -1.93 -8.68 31.85
CA VAL A 115 -2.81 -9.74 31.34
C VAL A 115 -3.55 -10.35 32.53
N THR A 116 -4.83 -10.05 32.64
CA THR A 116 -5.72 -10.61 33.65
C THR A 116 -6.07 -12.06 33.32
N GLU A 117 -6.20 -12.93 34.33
CA GLU A 117 -6.70 -14.31 34.13
C GLU A 117 -8.03 -14.34 33.34
N GLU A 118 -8.83 -13.28 33.47
CA GLU A 118 -10.08 -13.06 32.71
C GLU A 118 -9.88 -12.97 31.18
N GLN A 119 -8.77 -12.42 30.70
CA GLN A 119 -8.52 -12.29 29.26
C GLN A 119 -8.19 -13.66 28.64
N ILE A 120 -7.40 -14.47 29.34
CA ILE A 120 -7.09 -15.84 28.92
C ILE A 120 -8.34 -16.72 29.01
N GLU A 121 -9.15 -16.55 30.06
CA GLU A 121 -10.42 -17.25 30.19
C GLU A 121 -11.41 -16.87 29.08
N LYS A 122 -11.42 -15.62 28.63
CA LYS A 122 -12.22 -15.19 27.48
C LYS A 122 -11.78 -15.89 26.19
N VAL A 123 -10.49 -16.05 25.96
CA VAL A 123 -9.99 -16.77 24.77
C VAL A 123 -10.33 -18.26 24.83
N LEU A 124 -10.10 -18.90 25.98
CA LEU A 124 -10.45 -20.31 26.20
C LEU A 124 -11.97 -20.54 26.11
N ALA A 125 -12.78 -19.65 26.68
CA ALA A 125 -14.23 -19.66 26.51
C ALA A 125 -14.63 -19.53 25.04
N SER A 126 -13.98 -18.63 24.29
CA SER A 126 -14.24 -18.44 22.86
C SER A 126 -13.89 -19.68 22.05
N PHE A 127 -12.77 -20.36 22.37
CA PHE A 127 -12.40 -21.63 21.75
C PHE A 127 -13.39 -22.74 22.09
N SER A 128 -13.78 -22.89 23.36
CA SER A 128 -14.77 -23.89 23.77
C SER A 128 -16.13 -23.65 23.10
N GLY A 129 -16.53 -22.38 22.93
CA GLY A 129 -17.74 -22.00 22.20
C GLY A 129 -17.64 -22.30 20.70
N TYR A 130 -16.45 -22.18 20.11
CA TYR A 130 -16.17 -22.59 18.73
C TYR A 130 -16.29 -24.12 18.58
N CYS A 131 -15.66 -24.90 19.47
CA CYS A 131 -15.76 -26.36 19.47
C CYS A 131 -17.19 -26.87 19.75
N ALA A 132 -18.00 -26.15 20.53
CA ALA A 132 -19.38 -26.53 20.82
C ALA A 132 -20.32 -26.45 19.59
N GLN A 133 -19.92 -25.74 18.53
CA GLN A 133 -20.65 -25.71 17.26
C GLN A 133 -20.43 -27.00 16.45
N ASP A 134 -19.35 -27.74 16.73
CA ASP A 134 -19.04 -29.00 16.06
C ASP A 134 -19.73 -30.19 16.74
N LYS A 135 -20.44 -31.00 15.97
CA LYS A 135 -21.14 -32.21 16.45
C LYS A 135 -20.19 -33.23 17.08
N ARG A 136 -18.91 -33.28 16.65
CA ARG A 136 -17.93 -34.27 17.13
C ARG A 136 -17.23 -33.86 18.42
N LEU A 137 -17.14 -32.56 18.69
CA LEU A 137 -16.44 -32.00 19.87
C LEU A 137 -17.39 -31.53 20.98
N LYS A 138 -18.70 -31.47 20.69
CA LYS A 138 -19.73 -31.00 21.62
C LYS A 138 -19.77 -31.74 22.96
N ASP A 139 -19.45 -33.02 22.97
CA ASP A 139 -19.52 -33.87 24.17
C ASP A 139 -18.20 -33.92 24.96
N MET A 140 -17.14 -33.24 24.50
CA MET A 140 -15.86 -33.20 25.21
C MET A 140 -15.91 -32.25 26.40
N SER A 141 -15.26 -32.63 27.51
CA SER A 141 -15.14 -31.76 28.68
C SER A 141 -14.30 -30.52 28.36
N ARG A 142 -14.68 -29.38 28.94
CA ARG A 142 -13.98 -28.11 28.77
C ARG A 142 -12.50 -28.19 29.16
N ASP A 143 -12.18 -28.98 30.19
CA ASP A 143 -10.80 -29.16 30.65
C ASP A 143 -9.93 -29.86 29.60
N LEU A 144 -10.48 -30.85 28.90
CA LEU A 144 -9.78 -31.56 27.82
C LEU A 144 -9.56 -30.65 26.61
N LEU A 145 -10.53 -29.78 26.29
CA LEU A 145 -10.38 -28.80 25.21
C LEU A 145 -9.32 -27.76 25.55
N ASP A 146 -9.30 -27.25 26.79
CA ASP A 146 -8.31 -26.28 27.25
C ASP A 146 -6.88 -26.88 27.24
N SER A 147 -6.72 -28.13 27.68
CA SER A 147 -5.41 -28.82 27.60
C SER A 147 -5.01 -29.12 26.14
N ALA A 148 -5.95 -29.56 25.31
CA ALA A 148 -5.70 -29.87 23.91
C ALA A 148 -5.30 -28.62 23.11
N PHE A 149 -5.88 -27.47 23.43
CA PHE A 149 -5.53 -26.18 22.86
C PHE A 149 -4.12 -25.75 23.27
N LEU A 150 -3.80 -25.83 24.57
CA LEU A 150 -2.46 -25.51 25.07
C LEU A 150 -1.37 -26.41 24.44
N ASP A 151 -1.58 -27.72 24.43
CA ASP A 151 -0.59 -28.67 23.89
C ASP A 151 -0.26 -28.38 22.42
N ARG A 152 -1.27 -27.94 21.64
CA ARG A 152 -1.12 -27.55 20.24
C ARG A 152 -0.44 -26.20 20.05
N LEU A 153 -0.69 -25.23 20.94
CA LEU A 153 0.05 -23.96 20.95
C LEU A 153 1.51 -24.13 21.32
N LEU A 154 1.83 -25.08 22.20
CA LEU A 154 3.22 -25.38 22.58
C LEU A 154 3.92 -26.25 21.53
N ASN A 155 3.21 -27.15 20.85
CA ASN A 155 3.78 -28.09 19.88
C ASN A 155 3.22 -27.91 18.47
N ILE A 156 3.15 -26.68 17.98
CA ILE A 156 2.59 -26.35 16.66
C ILE A 156 3.32 -27.11 15.52
N ASP A 157 4.61 -27.36 15.67
CA ASP A 157 5.40 -28.10 14.66
C ASP A 157 5.10 -29.61 14.66
N SER A 158 4.40 -30.10 15.68
CA SER A 158 4.01 -31.51 15.84
C SER A 158 2.52 -31.73 15.59
N LEU A 159 1.82 -30.78 14.96
CA LEU A 159 0.45 -31.01 14.52
C LEU A 159 0.42 -32.27 13.65
N ARG A 160 -0.28 -33.30 14.14
CA ARG A 160 -0.34 -34.62 13.49
C ARG A 160 -0.98 -34.49 12.12
N ILE A 161 -1.81 -33.47 11.93
CA ILE A 161 -2.42 -33.12 10.64
C ILE A 161 -1.38 -32.82 9.55
N LEU A 162 -0.23 -32.24 9.91
CA LEU A 162 0.85 -31.91 8.98
C LEU A 162 1.72 -33.14 8.66
N GLY A 163 1.87 -34.04 9.64
CA GLY A 163 2.64 -35.29 9.49
C GLY A 163 1.82 -36.50 8.99
N ARG A 164 0.50 -36.39 8.89
CA ARG A 164 -0.39 -37.48 8.46
C ARG A 164 -0.04 -37.85 7.01
N ARG A 165 0.21 -39.13 6.78
CA ARG A 165 0.28 -39.68 5.43
C ARG A 165 -1.10 -39.54 4.81
N GLU A 166 -1.20 -38.75 3.75
CA GLU A 166 -2.33 -38.77 2.84
C GLU A 166 -2.38 -40.19 2.26
N ASP A 167 -3.42 -40.95 2.61
CA ASP A 167 -3.54 -42.33 2.17
C ASP A 167 -3.49 -42.36 0.64
N SER A 168 -2.65 -43.23 0.08
CA SER A 168 -2.43 -43.31 -1.37
C SER A 168 -3.77 -43.37 -2.11
N ILE A 169 -4.06 -42.33 -2.88
CA ILE A 169 -5.27 -42.11 -3.70
C ILE A 169 -5.45 -43.22 -4.79
N ALA A 170 -4.49 -44.14 -4.89
CA ALA A 170 -4.33 -45.12 -5.96
C ALA A 170 -5.31 -46.32 -5.95
N LEU A 171 -6.30 -46.38 -5.07
CA LEU A 171 -7.36 -47.38 -5.20
C LEU A 171 -8.65 -46.67 -5.60
N LYS A 172 -8.98 -46.75 -6.90
CA LYS A 172 -10.36 -46.63 -7.37
C LYS A 172 -11.23 -47.46 -6.43
N ARG A 173 -11.91 -46.78 -5.51
CA ARG A 173 -12.86 -47.38 -4.56
C ARG A 173 -14.12 -47.72 -5.32
N ASN A 174 -14.03 -48.65 -6.28
CA ASN A 174 -15.23 -49.21 -6.88
C ASN A 174 -16.01 -49.87 -5.74
N ALA A 175 -17.31 -49.58 -5.63
CA ALA A 175 -18.20 -50.06 -4.57
C ALA A 175 -18.19 -51.60 -4.34
N GLY A 176 -17.58 -52.38 -5.23
CA GLY A 176 -17.46 -53.84 -5.14
C GLY A 176 -16.08 -54.39 -4.73
N THR A 177 -15.06 -53.56 -4.47
CA THR A 177 -13.73 -54.07 -4.10
C THR A 177 -13.54 -54.06 -2.57
N LEU A 178 -13.70 -55.23 -1.95
CA LEU A 178 -13.35 -55.47 -0.54
C LEU A 178 -11.83 -55.31 -0.36
N ILE A 179 -11.41 -54.13 0.08
CA ILE A 179 -10.04 -53.93 0.55
C ILE A 179 -9.99 -54.42 1.98
N LEU A 180 -9.05 -55.32 2.28
CA LEU A 180 -8.69 -55.63 3.66
C LEU A 180 -8.21 -54.31 4.27
N SER A 181 -9.04 -53.66 5.09
CA SER A 181 -8.55 -52.59 5.96
C SER A 181 -7.31 -53.18 6.62
N LYS A 182 -6.14 -52.58 6.41
CA LYS A 182 -4.98 -52.95 7.22
C LYS A 182 -5.50 -52.83 8.63
N LEU A 183 -5.65 -53.96 9.32
CA LEU A 183 -6.00 -53.99 10.72
C LEU A 183 -4.96 -53.10 11.39
N ASN A 184 -5.30 -51.84 11.60
CA ASN A 184 -4.60 -50.97 12.51
C ASN A 184 -4.74 -51.70 13.83
N LYS A 185 -3.63 -52.30 14.27
CA LYS A 185 -3.53 -52.92 15.59
C LYS A 185 -3.97 -51.85 16.61
N GLY A 186 -5.19 -51.99 17.12
CA GLY A 186 -5.81 -51.10 18.12
C GLY A 186 -6.93 -50.23 17.55
N GLY A 187 -8.18 -50.72 17.58
CA GLY A 187 -9.38 -49.95 17.23
C GLY A 187 -9.57 -48.66 18.06
N GLU A 188 -9.03 -48.61 19.27
CA GLU A 188 -9.05 -47.43 20.15
C GLU A 188 -8.08 -46.32 19.68
N ASN A 189 -6.94 -46.69 19.07
CA ASN A 189 -5.96 -45.72 18.58
C ASN A 189 -6.45 -44.98 17.33
N SER A 190 -7.33 -45.60 16.53
CA SER A 190 -7.84 -44.98 15.29
C SER A 190 -8.85 -43.87 15.56
N LEU A 191 -9.77 -44.06 16.50
CA LEU A 191 -10.76 -43.06 16.88
C LEU A 191 -10.09 -41.87 17.59
N THR A 192 -9.17 -42.17 18.51
CA THR A 192 -8.37 -41.16 19.20
C THR A 192 -7.54 -40.34 18.21
N ASN A 193 -6.90 -40.98 17.23
CA ASN A 193 -6.16 -40.26 16.19
C ASN A 193 -7.06 -39.37 15.32
N ALA A 194 -8.28 -39.81 14.99
CA ALA A 194 -9.22 -39.00 14.21
C ALA A 194 -9.66 -37.75 14.98
N ILE A 195 -9.93 -37.88 16.29
CA ILE A 195 -10.26 -36.76 17.17
C ILE A 195 -9.08 -35.79 17.30
N GLU A 196 -7.86 -36.30 17.49
CA GLU A 196 -6.64 -35.47 17.57
C GLU A 196 -6.40 -34.67 16.28
N LEU A 197 -6.59 -35.28 15.11
CA LEU A 197 -6.47 -34.60 13.82
C LEU A 197 -7.55 -33.54 13.62
N HIS A 198 -8.75 -33.83 14.10
CA HIS A 198 -9.87 -32.90 14.04
C HIS A 198 -9.65 -31.69 14.97
N LEU A 199 -9.10 -31.92 16.16
CA LEU A 199 -8.66 -30.86 17.07
C LEU A 199 -7.51 -30.02 16.51
N ASP A 200 -6.56 -30.62 15.77
CA ASP A 200 -5.50 -29.89 15.06
C ASP A 200 -6.09 -28.91 14.03
N PHE A 201 -7.08 -29.39 13.25
CA PHE A 201 -7.80 -28.56 12.29
C PHE A 201 -8.60 -27.45 12.98
N ALA A 202 -9.39 -27.80 14.00
CA ALA A 202 -10.24 -26.86 14.72
C ALA A 202 -9.43 -25.75 15.40
N THR A 203 -8.29 -26.11 16.01
CA THR A 203 -7.36 -25.14 16.62
C THR A 203 -6.78 -24.21 15.58
N SER A 204 -6.30 -24.76 14.45
CA SER A 204 -5.68 -23.96 13.39
C SER A 204 -6.68 -23.02 12.71
N GLN A 205 -7.90 -23.51 12.44
CA GLN A 205 -8.98 -22.71 11.87
C GLN A 205 -9.43 -21.61 12.84
N PHE A 206 -9.56 -21.92 14.12
CA PHE A 206 -9.91 -20.95 15.15
C PHE A 206 -8.88 -19.83 15.24
N LEU A 207 -7.57 -20.13 15.18
CA LEU A 207 -6.51 -19.11 15.24
C LEU A 207 -6.51 -18.19 14.02
N LEU A 208 -6.76 -18.73 12.82
CA LEU A 208 -6.93 -17.92 11.60
C LEU A 208 -8.18 -17.02 11.68
N ASP A 209 -9.29 -17.55 12.18
CA ASP A 209 -10.51 -16.76 12.34
C ASP A 209 -10.35 -15.70 13.45
N LEU A 210 -9.59 -16.01 14.52
CA LEU A 210 -9.27 -15.09 15.60
C LEU A 210 -8.45 -13.90 15.09
N GLN A 211 -7.46 -14.15 14.22
CA GLN A 211 -6.71 -13.07 13.56
C GLN A 211 -7.63 -12.09 12.81
N SER A 212 -8.66 -12.60 12.13
CA SER A 212 -9.59 -11.77 11.35
C SER A 212 -10.64 -11.02 12.19
N ARG A 213 -11.01 -11.57 13.36
CA ARG A 213 -12.12 -11.07 14.19
C ARG A 213 -11.67 -10.29 15.43
N ASP A 214 -10.60 -10.74 16.09
CA ASP A 214 -10.07 -10.18 17.33
C ASP A 214 -8.55 -10.23 17.34
N GLN A 215 -7.95 -9.17 16.79
CA GLN A 215 -6.50 -9.00 16.74
C GLN A 215 -5.87 -9.02 18.14
N SER A 216 -6.57 -8.49 19.16
CA SER A 216 -6.03 -8.43 20.53
C SER A 216 -5.96 -9.81 21.18
N GLY A 217 -6.99 -10.65 20.98
CA GLY A 217 -6.98 -12.05 21.42
C GLY A 217 -5.92 -12.87 20.68
N PHE A 218 -5.73 -12.63 19.38
CA PHE A 218 -4.69 -13.30 18.60
C PHE A 218 -3.28 -12.94 19.07
N GLU A 219 -3.02 -11.69 19.43
CA GLU A 219 -1.72 -11.27 19.97
C GLU A 219 -1.40 -11.96 21.30
N LEU A 220 -2.39 -12.12 22.17
CA LEU A 220 -2.22 -12.83 23.43
C LEU A 220 -1.83 -14.31 23.23
N VAL A 221 -2.50 -15.00 22.30
CA VAL A 221 -2.21 -16.42 22.00
C VAL A 221 -0.87 -16.57 21.28
N SER A 222 -0.56 -15.61 20.41
CA SER A 222 0.72 -15.50 19.73
C SER A 222 1.87 -15.41 20.75
N ASP A 223 1.73 -14.53 21.75
CA ASP A 223 2.73 -14.36 22.81
C ASP A 223 3.02 -15.67 23.57
N VAL A 224 2.02 -16.52 23.80
CA VAL A 224 2.21 -17.85 24.40
C VAL A 224 3.10 -18.74 23.54
N ALA A 225 2.81 -18.83 22.24
CA ALA A 225 3.61 -19.61 21.32
C ALA A 225 5.06 -19.09 21.25
N PHE A 226 5.25 -17.79 21.43
CA PHE A 226 6.56 -17.13 21.37
C PHE A 226 7.38 -17.37 22.61
N ALA A 227 6.73 -17.28 23.77
CA ALA A 227 7.32 -17.60 25.04
C ALA A 227 7.82 -19.06 25.06
N ASN A 228 7.07 -19.99 24.47
CA ASN A 228 7.51 -21.37 24.32
C ASN A 228 8.69 -21.51 23.34
N MET A 229 8.66 -20.84 22.20
CA MET A 229 9.80 -20.81 21.26
C MET A 229 11.08 -20.28 21.92
N ALA A 230 10.95 -19.18 22.68
CA ALA A 230 12.03 -18.60 23.45
C ALA A 230 12.54 -19.56 24.53
N ALA A 231 11.63 -20.17 25.30
CA ALA A 231 12.01 -21.09 26.37
C ALA A 231 12.70 -22.37 25.87
N GLU A 232 12.28 -22.92 24.72
CA GLU A 232 12.96 -24.05 24.08
C GLU A 232 14.39 -23.64 23.65
N THR A 233 14.50 -22.49 23.00
CA THR A 233 15.78 -21.91 22.59
C THR A 233 16.72 -21.73 23.78
N LEU A 234 16.21 -21.24 24.91
CA LEU A 234 16.98 -21.06 26.14
C LEU A 234 17.41 -22.36 26.79
N SER A 235 16.57 -23.38 26.68
CA SER A 235 16.91 -24.72 27.12
C SER A 235 18.03 -25.34 26.28
N CYS A 236 18.14 -24.94 25.01
CA CYS A 236 19.15 -25.43 24.08
C CYS A 236 20.48 -24.67 24.13
N PHE A 237 20.49 -23.37 24.49
CA PHE A 237 21.69 -22.53 24.40
C PHE A 237 22.18 -22.06 25.76
N MET A 238 23.37 -22.52 26.14
CA MET A 238 24.05 -22.18 27.41
C MET A 238 24.83 -20.85 27.36
N GLU A 239 24.64 -20.03 26.32
CA GLU A 239 25.38 -18.78 26.17
C GLU A 239 24.78 -17.67 27.06
N PRO A 240 25.61 -16.90 27.80
CA PRO A 240 25.15 -15.65 28.37
C PRO A 240 24.85 -14.67 27.23
N LEU A 241 23.57 -14.53 26.90
CA LEU A 241 23.03 -13.66 25.83
C LEU A 241 23.29 -12.15 26.06
N THR A 242 24.07 -11.80 27.08
CA THR A 242 24.36 -10.43 27.52
C THR A 242 25.33 -9.70 26.60
N GLU A 243 26.09 -10.39 25.74
CA GLU A 243 26.92 -9.77 24.72
C GLU A 243 26.18 -9.70 23.38
N SER A 244 25.67 -8.51 23.05
CA SER A 244 25.10 -8.13 21.76
C SER A 244 26.17 -8.07 20.65
N ARG A 245 26.90 -9.17 20.42
CA ARG A 245 27.78 -9.31 19.26
C ARG A 245 26.96 -9.74 18.05
N SER A 246 27.15 -9.04 16.94
CA SER A 246 26.65 -9.46 15.62
C SER A 246 27.04 -10.92 15.33
N LEU A 247 26.22 -11.65 14.58
CA LEU A 247 26.51 -12.98 14.03
C LEU A 247 27.45 -12.91 12.81
N GLU A 248 28.27 -11.85 12.73
CA GLU A 248 29.23 -11.64 11.67
C GLU A 248 30.22 -12.82 11.59
N GLY A 249 30.33 -13.42 10.41
CA GLY A 249 31.15 -14.62 10.18
C GLY A 249 30.42 -15.96 10.37
N LEU A 250 29.15 -15.96 10.80
CA LEU A 250 28.31 -17.16 10.80
C LEU A 250 27.69 -17.37 9.42
N VAL A 251 27.96 -18.53 8.81
CA VAL A 251 27.32 -19.01 7.58
C VAL A 251 26.19 -19.97 7.95
N VAL A 252 25.00 -19.70 7.43
CA VAL A 252 23.79 -20.44 7.70
C VAL A 252 23.41 -21.22 6.45
N TYR A 253 23.64 -22.54 6.46
CA TYR A 253 23.24 -23.44 5.37
C TYR A 253 21.75 -23.75 5.47
N LEU A 254 21.01 -23.46 4.41
CA LEU A 254 19.58 -23.66 4.34
C LEU A 254 19.25 -24.98 3.64
N ASP A 255 18.38 -25.77 4.28
CA ASP A 255 17.77 -26.96 3.70
C ASP A 255 16.79 -26.60 2.56
N SER A 256 16.56 -27.54 1.65
CA SER A 256 15.73 -27.40 0.45
C SER A 256 14.30 -26.90 0.75
N PRO A 257 13.57 -27.42 1.77
CA PRO A 257 12.25 -26.89 2.10
C PRO A 257 12.25 -25.40 2.48
N ILE A 258 13.24 -24.97 3.28
CA ILE A 258 13.35 -23.58 3.73
C ILE A 258 13.65 -22.66 2.54
N LEU A 259 14.52 -23.11 1.62
CA LEU A 259 14.80 -22.39 0.39
C LEU A 259 13.54 -22.19 -0.47
N LEU A 260 12.72 -23.24 -0.63
CA LEU A 260 11.49 -23.19 -1.40
C LEU A 260 10.45 -22.24 -0.77
N ASP A 261 10.41 -22.14 0.56
CA ASP A 261 9.58 -21.16 1.25
C ASP A 261 10.03 -19.73 0.99
N MET A 262 11.34 -19.46 1.09
CA MET A 262 11.92 -18.13 0.82
C MET A 262 11.70 -17.69 -0.64
N LEU A 263 11.69 -18.64 -1.58
CA LEU A 263 11.37 -18.39 -2.99
C LEU A 263 9.87 -18.14 -3.24
N GLY A 264 9.01 -18.37 -2.23
CA GLY A 264 7.58 -18.13 -2.29
C GLY A 264 6.79 -19.24 -3.00
N ILE A 265 7.36 -20.45 -3.10
CA ILE A 265 6.67 -21.58 -3.73
C ILE A 265 5.58 -22.12 -2.80
N ASN A 266 5.88 -22.24 -1.50
CA ASN A 266 4.89 -22.53 -0.48
C ASN A 266 4.24 -21.21 -0.05
N SER A 267 3.04 -20.92 -0.56
CA SER A 267 2.37 -19.64 -0.30
C SER A 267 2.08 -19.39 1.18
N GLU A 268 1.90 -20.46 1.95
CA GLU A 268 1.60 -20.44 3.38
C GLU A 268 2.84 -20.07 4.22
N TYR A 269 4.03 -20.47 3.77
CA TYR A 269 5.31 -20.23 4.47
C TYR A 269 6.12 -19.09 3.84
N ALA A 270 5.64 -18.46 2.76
CA ALA A 270 6.36 -17.43 2.04
C ALA A 270 6.70 -16.21 2.91
N ASP A 271 5.75 -15.77 3.73
CA ASP A 271 5.95 -14.62 4.63
C ASP A 271 6.91 -14.96 5.76
N TYR A 272 6.78 -16.14 6.36
CA TYR A 272 7.71 -16.63 7.36
C TYR A 272 9.14 -16.80 6.80
N GLY A 273 9.28 -17.38 5.60
CA GLY A 273 10.58 -17.53 4.94
C GLY A 273 11.26 -16.19 4.67
N ARG A 274 10.48 -15.18 4.21
CA ARG A 274 10.98 -13.82 4.00
C ARG A 274 11.47 -13.18 5.29
N GLU A 275 10.66 -13.22 6.35
CA GLU A 275 11.03 -12.65 7.65
C GLU A 275 12.24 -13.36 8.28
N LEU A 276 12.34 -14.69 8.11
CA LEU A 276 13.51 -15.46 8.56
C LEU A 276 14.78 -15.03 7.80
N LEU A 277 14.71 -14.86 6.48
CA LEU A 277 15.84 -14.41 5.66
C LEU A 277 16.28 -12.98 6.03
N GLU A 278 15.33 -12.07 6.19
CA GLU A 278 15.59 -10.70 6.65
C GLU A 278 16.25 -10.70 8.03
N THR A 279 15.84 -11.60 8.91
CA THR A 279 16.38 -11.71 10.27
C THR A 279 17.79 -12.30 10.29
N ILE A 280 18.06 -13.34 9.47
CA ILE A 280 19.41 -13.87 9.28
C ILE A 280 20.35 -12.74 8.86
N ARG A 281 19.92 -11.90 7.91
CA ARG A 281 20.71 -10.77 7.42
C ARG A 281 20.88 -9.66 8.45
N ALA A 282 19.80 -9.26 9.11
CA ALA A 282 19.82 -8.23 10.14
C ALA A 282 20.74 -8.62 11.31
N SER A 283 20.88 -9.92 11.57
CA SER A 283 21.79 -10.44 12.59
C SER A 283 23.28 -10.40 12.18
N GLY A 284 23.59 -10.20 10.89
CA GLY A 284 24.95 -10.22 10.32
C GLY A 284 25.42 -11.58 9.82
N ALA A 285 24.57 -12.61 9.85
CA ALA A 285 24.88 -13.93 9.34
C ALA A 285 24.69 -14.01 7.81
N THR A 286 25.47 -14.87 7.15
CA THR A 286 25.43 -15.08 5.70
C THR A 286 24.56 -16.30 5.36
N PRO A 287 23.41 -16.14 4.68
CA PRO A 287 22.62 -17.27 4.21
C PRO A 287 23.26 -17.92 2.98
N THR A 288 23.45 -19.23 3.03
CA THR A 288 24.07 -20.04 1.98
C THR A 288 23.27 -21.32 1.74
N VAL A 289 23.33 -21.89 0.53
CA VAL A 289 22.74 -23.19 0.18
C VAL A 289 23.80 -24.05 -0.48
N LEU A 290 23.76 -25.36 -0.24
CA LEU A 290 24.63 -26.35 -0.87
C LEU A 290 24.06 -26.79 -2.23
N ASP A 291 24.94 -27.09 -3.20
CA ASP A 291 24.55 -27.52 -4.56
C ASP A 291 23.51 -28.65 -4.55
N HIS A 292 23.70 -29.67 -3.71
CA HIS A 292 22.75 -30.79 -3.67
C HIS A 292 21.35 -30.41 -3.14
N CYS A 293 21.24 -29.38 -2.29
CA CYS A 293 19.95 -28.86 -1.84
C CYS A 293 19.24 -28.10 -2.97
N VAL A 294 20.01 -27.39 -3.82
CA VAL A 294 19.45 -26.78 -5.04
C VAL A 294 18.91 -27.85 -6.00
N VAL A 295 19.67 -28.93 -6.22
CA VAL A 295 19.25 -30.04 -7.07
C VAL A 295 17.99 -30.73 -6.52
N GLU A 296 17.90 -30.90 -5.21
CA GLU A 296 16.70 -31.44 -4.56
C GLU A 296 15.48 -30.52 -4.76
N ALA A 297 15.67 -29.21 -4.55
CA ALA A 297 14.64 -28.21 -4.77
C ALA A 297 14.15 -28.19 -6.23
N GLU A 298 15.05 -28.29 -7.20
CA GLU A 298 14.72 -28.40 -8.63
C GLU A 298 13.99 -29.69 -8.97
N SER A 299 14.40 -30.80 -8.37
CA SER A 299 13.74 -32.09 -8.53
C SER A 299 12.31 -32.05 -7.97
N ALA A 300 12.11 -31.39 -6.84
CA ALA A 300 10.79 -31.18 -6.23
C ALA A 300 9.88 -30.31 -7.13
N ILE A 301 10.40 -29.21 -7.68
CA ILE A 301 9.66 -28.34 -8.61
C ILE A 301 9.30 -29.09 -9.89
N SER A 302 10.25 -29.83 -10.46
CA SER A 302 10.06 -30.60 -11.70
C SER A 302 9.01 -31.70 -11.52
N ALA A 303 9.04 -32.41 -10.39
CA ALA A 303 8.03 -33.41 -10.06
C ALA A 303 6.64 -32.79 -9.94
N GLN A 304 6.53 -31.60 -9.32
CA GLN A 304 5.26 -30.90 -9.19
C GLN A 304 4.73 -30.38 -10.54
N LEU A 305 5.59 -29.83 -11.39
CA LEU A 305 5.22 -29.42 -12.75
C LEU A 305 4.77 -30.60 -13.60
N ALA A 306 5.47 -31.73 -13.52
CA ALA A 306 5.08 -32.96 -14.21
C ALA A 306 3.71 -33.43 -13.73
N TYR A 307 3.44 -33.37 -12.43
CA TYR A 307 2.13 -33.67 -11.86
C TYR A 307 1.04 -32.75 -12.44
N LEU A 308 1.21 -31.44 -12.36
CA LEU A 308 0.24 -30.45 -12.87
C LEU A 308 -0.02 -30.59 -14.37
N ARG A 309 1.01 -30.90 -15.18
CA ARG A 309 0.89 -31.09 -16.63
C ARG A 309 0.27 -32.42 -17.03
N SER A 310 0.42 -33.46 -16.20
CA SER A 310 -0.02 -34.81 -16.57
C SER A 310 -1.54 -34.95 -16.64
N GLY A 311 -2.32 -34.07 -15.98
CA GLY A 311 -3.79 -34.15 -15.93
C GLY A 311 -4.33 -35.46 -15.31
N VAL A 312 -3.46 -36.37 -14.89
CA VAL A 312 -3.78 -37.67 -14.33
C VAL A 312 -3.53 -37.58 -12.83
N ASN A 313 -4.61 -37.78 -12.07
CA ASN A 313 -4.67 -37.81 -10.61
C ASN A 313 -3.87 -38.97 -9.96
N ASN A 314 -2.69 -39.33 -10.47
CA ASN A 314 -1.75 -40.20 -9.76
C ASN A 314 -0.93 -39.35 -8.78
N MET A 315 -1.62 -38.89 -7.75
CA MET A 315 -1.10 -38.14 -6.60
C MET A 315 -0.04 -38.96 -5.85
N SER A 316 1.23 -38.67 -6.11
CA SER A 316 2.36 -39.28 -5.40
C SER A 316 3.57 -38.34 -5.26
N TYR A 317 3.35 -37.04 -5.10
CA TYR A 317 4.41 -36.14 -4.59
C TYR A 317 3.95 -35.33 -3.38
N ARG A 318 4.77 -35.41 -2.33
CA ARG A 318 4.49 -35.13 -0.91
C ARG A 318 4.66 -33.66 -0.51
N TRP A 319 4.46 -32.72 -1.42
CA TRP A 319 4.84 -31.33 -1.16
C TRP A 319 3.66 -30.38 -1.29
N GLY A 320 3.48 -29.62 -0.22
CA GLY A 320 2.40 -28.71 0.05
C GLY A 320 2.38 -27.47 -0.85
N THR A 321 2.41 -27.60 -2.17
CA THR A 321 2.46 -26.43 -3.04
C THR A 321 1.10 -26.09 -3.66
N THR A 322 0.47 -25.07 -3.10
CA THR A 322 -0.51 -24.15 -3.71
C THR A 322 0.19 -23.19 -4.71
N ALA A 323 1.40 -23.54 -5.17
CA ALA A 323 2.22 -22.71 -6.02
C ALA A 323 1.53 -22.48 -7.37
N LYS A 324 1.47 -21.21 -7.78
CA LYS A 324 1.01 -20.87 -9.13
C LYS A 324 1.92 -21.53 -10.15
N VAL A 325 1.33 -22.16 -11.18
CA VAL A 325 2.05 -22.85 -12.25
C VAL A 325 3.10 -21.95 -12.91
N GLU A 326 2.81 -20.65 -13.00
CA GLU A 326 3.71 -19.60 -13.49
C GLU A 326 5.02 -19.51 -12.69
N ILE A 327 4.94 -19.53 -11.36
CA ILE A 327 6.10 -19.43 -10.46
C ILE A 327 6.97 -20.69 -10.61
N LEU A 328 6.34 -21.86 -10.67
CA LEU A 328 7.05 -23.12 -10.85
C LEU A 328 7.78 -23.17 -12.20
N ASN A 329 7.13 -22.74 -13.28
CA ASN A 329 7.76 -22.68 -14.60
C ASN A 329 8.94 -21.70 -14.63
N ALA A 330 8.83 -20.56 -13.94
CA ALA A 330 9.92 -19.57 -13.87
C ALA A 330 11.15 -20.07 -13.09
N LEU A 331 10.94 -20.95 -12.10
CA LEU A 331 12.00 -21.48 -11.24
C LEU A 331 12.59 -22.80 -11.73
N SER A 332 11.94 -23.48 -12.67
CA SER A 332 12.39 -24.76 -13.22
C SER A 332 13.78 -24.65 -13.85
N GLY A 333 14.79 -25.27 -13.25
CA GLY A 333 16.19 -25.27 -13.71
C GLY A 333 16.97 -23.98 -13.41
N ASN A 334 16.36 -23.03 -12.70
CA ASN A 334 16.95 -21.73 -12.33
C ASN A 334 16.82 -21.46 -10.82
N VAL A 335 16.70 -22.50 -9.98
CA VAL A 335 16.49 -22.31 -8.53
C VAL A 335 17.70 -21.62 -7.90
N GLY A 336 18.90 -22.08 -8.25
CA GLY A 336 20.14 -21.48 -7.79
C GLY A 336 20.25 -20.01 -8.21
N GLU A 337 20.13 -19.72 -9.51
CA GLU A 337 20.22 -18.35 -10.03
C GLU A 337 19.17 -17.44 -9.40
N SER A 338 17.94 -17.93 -9.21
CA SER A 338 16.86 -17.19 -8.55
C SER A 338 17.17 -16.93 -7.07
N ALA A 339 17.74 -17.89 -6.35
CA ALA A 339 18.15 -17.73 -4.95
C ALA A 339 19.25 -16.66 -4.83
N TYR A 340 20.19 -16.62 -5.77
CA TYR A 340 21.25 -15.61 -5.79
C TYR A 340 20.73 -14.23 -6.19
N GLN A 341 20.02 -14.12 -7.33
CA GLN A 341 19.60 -12.81 -7.87
C GLN A 341 18.43 -12.18 -7.12
N ARG A 342 17.41 -12.97 -6.76
CA ARG A 342 16.19 -12.44 -6.10
C ARG A 342 16.36 -12.35 -4.61
N LEU A 343 17.04 -13.33 -4.02
CA LEU A 343 17.13 -13.47 -2.57
C LEU A 343 18.51 -13.22 -2.03
N GLY A 344 19.57 -13.00 -2.85
CA GLY A 344 20.94 -12.76 -2.39
C GLY A 344 21.49 -13.86 -1.47
N ILE A 345 21.13 -15.12 -1.75
CA ILE A 345 21.61 -16.31 -1.04
C ILE A 345 22.79 -16.88 -1.82
N ALA A 346 23.92 -17.10 -1.15
CA ALA A 346 25.10 -17.67 -1.80
C ALA A 346 24.90 -19.17 -2.07
N ILE A 347 25.44 -19.66 -3.19
CA ILE A 347 25.48 -21.09 -3.49
C ILE A 347 26.90 -21.56 -3.27
N GLU A 348 27.07 -22.59 -2.46
CA GLU A 348 28.37 -23.18 -2.19
C GLU A 348 28.43 -24.62 -2.71
N ARG A 349 29.58 -24.93 -3.31
CA ARG A 349 29.83 -26.26 -3.84
C ARG A 349 29.89 -27.29 -2.72
N ASP A 350 29.31 -28.45 -2.98
CA ASP A 350 29.37 -29.57 -2.04
C ASP A 350 30.83 -29.90 -1.67
N PRO A 351 31.14 -30.07 -0.37
CA PRO A 351 32.48 -30.38 0.08
C PRO A 351 32.90 -31.78 -0.36
N GLU A 352 34.20 -31.98 -0.58
CA GLU A 352 34.74 -33.32 -0.84
C GLU A 352 34.64 -34.20 0.42
N LEU A 353 33.83 -35.25 0.32
CA LEU A 353 33.55 -36.17 1.43
C LEU A 353 34.71 -37.15 1.68
N ASN A 354 35.83 -36.64 2.19
CA ASN A 354 37.01 -37.44 2.57
C ASN A 354 36.93 -38.01 4.00
N LEU A 355 35.72 -38.26 4.51
CA LEU A 355 35.49 -38.67 5.90
C LEU A 355 35.88 -40.13 6.18
N TYR A 356 35.67 -41.04 5.22
CA TYR A 356 36.08 -42.45 5.30
C TYR A 356 37.59 -42.62 5.52
N ARG A 357 38.41 -41.72 4.93
CA ARG A 357 39.87 -41.74 5.15
C ARG A 357 40.27 -41.37 6.58
N ARG A 358 39.42 -40.66 7.32
CA ARG A 358 39.69 -40.20 8.70
C ARG A 358 39.26 -41.23 9.74
N ALA A 359 38.09 -41.85 9.58
CA ALA A 359 37.55 -42.81 10.55
C ALA A 359 36.48 -43.74 9.93
N GLU A 360 36.91 -44.78 9.22
CA GLU A 360 36.04 -45.72 8.49
C GLU A 360 34.96 -46.39 9.37
N THR A 361 35.33 -46.87 10.56
CA THR A 361 34.40 -47.55 11.48
C THR A 361 33.31 -46.61 12.00
N ILE A 362 33.67 -45.38 12.33
CA ILE A 362 32.73 -44.36 12.86
C ILE A 362 31.78 -43.88 11.77
N VAL A 363 32.27 -43.78 10.53
CA VAL A 363 31.41 -43.47 9.38
C VAL A 363 30.36 -44.57 9.21
N GLY A 364 30.75 -45.85 9.31
CA GLY A 364 29.81 -46.98 9.30
C GLY A 364 28.76 -46.92 10.43
N ASP A 365 29.17 -46.58 11.66
CA ASP A 365 28.24 -46.42 12.78
C ASP A 365 27.22 -45.29 12.55
N ILE A 366 27.69 -44.16 12.01
CA ILE A 366 26.83 -43.02 11.67
C ILE A 366 25.87 -43.39 10.52
N GLU A 367 26.34 -44.12 9.50
CA GLU A 367 25.48 -44.64 8.43
C GLU A 367 24.41 -45.61 8.94
N GLY A 368 24.74 -46.47 9.91
CA GLY A 368 23.76 -47.34 10.56
C GLY A 368 22.68 -46.54 11.30
N ILE A 369 23.09 -45.59 12.15
CA ILE A 369 22.16 -44.71 12.89
C ILE A 369 21.26 -43.92 11.94
N MET A 370 21.83 -43.39 10.86
CA MET A 370 21.06 -42.72 9.82
C MET A 370 20.09 -43.71 9.18
N SER A 371 20.56 -44.81 8.62
CA SER A 371 19.72 -45.78 7.90
C SER A 371 18.52 -46.27 8.72
N ASP A 372 18.71 -46.56 10.01
CA ASP A 372 17.65 -47.03 10.92
C ASP A 372 16.58 -45.96 11.17
N ARG A 373 16.99 -44.72 11.47
CA ARG A 373 16.05 -43.64 11.78
C ARG A 373 15.35 -43.09 10.55
N MET A 374 16.07 -43.12 9.44
CA MET A 374 15.64 -42.67 8.12
C MET A 374 14.82 -43.74 7.37
N GLN A 375 14.58 -44.91 7.97
CA GLN A 375 13.84 -46.02 7.34
C GLN A 375 12.40 -45.65 6.97
N ASN A 376 11.78 -44.73 7.71
CA ASN A 376 10.39 -44.31 7.50
C ASN A 376 10.22 -43.26 6.38
N TRP A 377 11.31 -42.74 5.81
CA TRP A 377 11.24 -41.88 4.64
C TRP A 377 10.90 -42.71 3.41
N GLY A 378 9.85 -42.29 2.70
CA GLY A 378 9.32 -43.06 1.57
C GLY A 378 9.94 -42.68 0.23
N ASN A 379 10.83 -41.69 0.20
CA ASN A 379 11.51 -41.25 -1.01
C ASN A 379 13.01 -41.44 -0.84
N ASP A 380 13.57 -42.38 -1.60
CA ASP A 380 14.99 -42.71 -1.54
C ASP A 380 15.87 -41.56 -2.03
N ALA A 381 15.40 -40.76 -2.99
CA ALA A 381 16.13 -39.60 -3.48
C ALA A 381 16.24 -38.50 -2.40
N ALA A 382 15.13 -38.14 -1.76
CA ALA A 382 15.13 -37.17 -0.65
C ALA A 382 15.97 -37.66 0.53
N LYS A 383 15.91 -38.96 0.85
CA LYS A 383 16.75 -39.58 1.88
C LYS A 383 18.24 -39.44 1.56
N GLU A 384 18.63 -39.57 0.30
CA GLU A 384 20.04 -39.41 -0.11
C GLU A 384 20.49 -37.94 -0.01
N HIS A 385 19.63 -36.99 -0.38
CA HIS A 385 19.90 -35.55 -0.20
C HIS A 385 20.07 -35.20 1.29
N ASP A 386 19.15 -35.64 2.14
CA ASP A 386 19.22 -35.47 3.61
C ASP A 386 20.51 -36.06 4.19
N ARG A 387 20.90 -37.27 3.76
CA ARG A 387 22.17 -37.89 4.15
C ARG A 387 23.37 -37.05 3.71
N LYS A 388 23.35 -36.56 2.48
CA LYS A 388 24.44 -35.73 1.93
C LYS A 388 24.57 -34.40 2.67
N SER A 389 23.46 -33.81 3.13
CA SER A 389 23.46 -32.62 3.98
C SER A 389 24.18 -32.88 5.30
N VAL A 390 23.83 -33.98 6.00
CA VAL A 390 24.51 -34.37 7.24
C VAL A 390 26.00 -34.57 7.01
N TRP A 391 26.39 -35.29 5.96
CA TRP A 391 27.80 -35.53 5.64
C TRP A 391 28.59 -34.27 5.31
N SER A 392 27.99 -33.37 4.52
CA SER A 392 28.61 -32.10 4.15
C SER A 392 28.91 -31.26 5.38
N MET A 393 27.97 -31.22 6.33
CA MET A 393 28.17 -30.51 7.60
C MET A 393 29.27 -31.12 8.46
N LEU A 394 29.35 -32.46 8.55
CA LEU A 394 30.44 -33.15 9.26
C LEU A 394 31.82 -32.91 8.61
N ALA A 395 31.85 -32.69 7.29
CA ALA A 395 33.08 -32.40 6.55
C ALA A 395 33.57 -30.95 6.73
N ILE A 396 32.65 -29.99 6.72
CA ILE A 396 32.95 -28.55 6.82
C ILE A 396 33.27 -28.16 8.27
N ARG A 397 32.58 -28.76 9.25
CA ARG A 397 32.71 -28.39 10.65
C ARG A 397 34.10 -28.71 11.20
N ASP A 398 34.74 -27.71 11.81
CA ASP A 398 36.00 -27.92 12.52
C ASP A 398 35.76 -28.76 13.78
N SER A 399 36.55 -29.81 13.97
CA SER A 399 36.44 -30.75 15.09
C SER A 399 37.62 -30.63 16.08
N ARG A 400 38.56 -29.71 15.83
CA ARG A 400 39.80 -29.57 16.60
C ARG A 400 39.62 -28.81 17.91
N GLU A 401 38.89 -27.70 17.88
CA GLU A 401 38.70 -26.82 19.04
C GLU A 401 37.24 -26.81 19.50
N PRO A 402 36.97 -26.93 20.81
CA PRO A 402 35.60 -26.92 21.32
C PRO A 402 34.99 -25.52 21.19
N CYS A 403 34.03 -25.38 20.28
CA CYS A 403 33.19 -24.19 20.16
C CYS A 403 31.93 -24.37 21.01
N SER A 404 31.83 -23.62 22.11
CA SER A 404 30.61 -23.65 22.95
C SER A 404 29.53 -22.68 22.50
N ARG A 405 29.90 -21.70 21.67
CA ARG A 405 28.99 -20.70 21.15
C ARG A 405 28.64 -20.97 19.69
N ILE A 406 27.40 -20.68 19.31
CA ILE A 406 26.91 -20.80 17.94
C ILE A 406 27.65 -19.81 17.04
N CYS A 407 27.91 -18.58 17.51
CA CYS A 407 28.65 -17.58 16.73
C CYS A 407 30.08 -18.04 16.39
N ASP A 408 30.75 -18.68 17.35
CA ASP A 408 32.13 -19.14 17.18
C ASP A 408 32.23 -20.37 16.27
N SER A 409 31.09 -20.99 16.02
CA SER A 409 31.00 -22.24 15.29
C SER A 409 31.22 -22.05 13.78
N LYS A 410 31.03 -20.83 13.25
CA LYS A 410 31.14 -20.43 11.82
C LYS A 410 30.09 -21.00 10.87
N TRP A 411 29.55 -22.20 11.11
CA TRP A 411 28.59 -22.86 10.19
C TRP A 411 27.40 -23.47 10.91
N VAL A 412 26.17 -23.30 10.45
CA VAL A 412 25.00 -24.01 11.03
C VAL A 412 24.07 -24.45 9.91
N PHE A 413 23.58 -25.69 10.00
CA PHE A 413 22.56 -26.19 9.08
C PHE A 413 21.15 -26.01 9.64
N LEU A 414 20.31 -25.29 8.91
CA LEU A 414 18.90 -25.08 9.25
C LEU A 414 18.00 -26.00 8.46
N SER A 415 17.14 -26.74 9.16
CA SER A 415 16.10 -27.57 8.55
C SER A 415 14.77 -27.40 9.29
N ARG A 416 13.65 -27.57 8.56
CA ARG A 416 12.32 -27.68 9.17
C ARG A 416 12.11 -29.06 9.79
N ASN A 417 12.83 -30.08 9.33
CA ASN A 417 12.67 -31.45 9.79
C ASN A 417 13.41 -31.65 11.13
N ILE A 418 12.67 -31.57 12.24
CA ILE A 418 13.22 -31.75 13.60
C ILE A 418 13.91 -33.11 13.78
N VAL A 419 13.43 -34.16 13.08
CA VAL A 419 14.05 -35.48 13.11
C VAL A 419 15.42 -35.47 12.43
N LEU A 420 15.55 -34.77 11.30
CA LEU A 420 16.83 -34.59 10.61
C LEU A 420 17.82 -33.81 11.48
N VAL A 421 17.36 -32.74 12.14
CA VAL A 421 18.17 -31.95 13.09
C VAL A 421 18.70 -32.84 14.23
N ASP A 422 17.86 -33.70 14.82
CA ASP A 422 18.30 -34.64 15.87
C ASP A 422 19.28 -35.70 15.34
N ILE A 423 19.05 -36.21 14.13
CA ILE A 423 19.99 -37.16 13.48
C ILE A 423 21.34 -36.49 13.24
N ALA A 424 21.37 -35.28 12.67
CA ALA A 424 22.60 -34.53 12.40
C ALA A 424 23.39 -34.25 13.69
N ASN A 425 22.71 -33.80 14.75
CA ASN A 425 23.34 -33.53 16.03
C ASN A 425 23.83 -34.80 16.74
N LYS A 426 23.14 -35.94 16.58
CA LYS A 426 23.62 -37.24 17.09
C LYS A 426 24.80 -37.75 16.30
N ALA A 427 24.78 -37.64 14.97
CA ALA A 427 25.90 -37.97 14.10
C ALA A 427 27.13 -37.15 14.47
N TRP A 428 26.95 -35.86 14.76
CA TRP A 428 28.01 -34.98 15.24
C TRP A 428 28.62 -35.43 16.57
N LYS A 429 27.78 -35.77 17.56
CA LYS A 429 28.25 -36.30 18.84
C LYS A 429 29.00 -37.62 18.67
N THR A 430 28.54 -38.52 17.80
CA THR A 430 29.23 -39.77 17.48
C THR A 430 30.58 -39.52 16.80
N TRP A 431 30.62 -38.57 15.87
CA TRP A 431 31.86 -38.14 15.21
C TRP A 431 32.88 -37.59 16.20
N LEU A 432 32.46 -36.72 17.13
CA LEU A 432 33.35 -36.17 18.15
C LEU A 432 33.87 -37.22 19.14
N LYS A 433 33.06 -38.23 19.49
CA LYS A 433 33.48 -39.36 20.33
C LYS A 433 34.51 -40.24 19.62
N GLY A 434 34.24 -40.58 18.37
CA GLY A 434 35.01 -41.58 17.63
C GLY A 434 36.25 -41.01 16.95
N ALA A 435 36.07 -39.99 16.12
CA ALA A 435 37.12 -39.49 15.22
C ALA A 435 38.12 -38.58 15.94
N THR A 436 37.68 -37.76 16.90
CA THR A 436 38.53 -36.80 17.63
C THR A 436 38.79 -37.18 19.08
N ARG A 437 38.15 -38.25 19.58
CA ARG A 437 38.34 -38.81 20.93
C ARG A 437 38.15 -37.80 22.06
N HIS A 438 37.25 -36.84 21.87
CA HIS A 438 36.90 -35.89 22.93
C HIS A 438 36.17 -36.59 24.08
N SER A 439 36.31 -36.06 25.30
CA SER A 439 35.58 -36.59 26.47
C SER A 439 34.09 -36.25 26.37
N THR A 440 33.22 -37.09 26.94
CA THR A 440 31.76 -36.87 26.92
C THR A 440 31.36 -35.49 27.44
N ILE A 441 32.06 -34.99 28.47
CA ILE A 441 31.84 -33.67 29.08
C ILE A 441 32.19 -32.54 28.10
N LEU A 442 33.25 -32.69 27.31
CA LEU A 442 33.63 -31.71 26.30
C LEU A 442 32.60 -31.69 25.17
N ILE A 443 32.16 -32.87 24.70
CA ILE A 443 31.21 -33.02 23.58
C ILE A 443 29.87 -32.35 23.86
N GLU A 444 29.41 -32.38 25.10
CA GLU A 444 28.17 -31.71 25.50
C GLU A 444 28.29 -30.19 25.52
N LYS A 445 29.50 -29.65 25.63
CA LYS A 445 29.77 -28.21 25.50
C LYS A 445 29.88 -27.75 24.05
N TRP A 446 29.86 -28.63 23.05
CA TRP A 446 29.92 -28.21 21.65
C TRP A 446 28.59 -27.62 21.19
N ALA A 447 28.66 -26.56 20.39
CA ALA A 447 27.53 -26.02 19.66
C ALA A 447 26.94 -27.08 18.71
N PRO A 448 25.61 -27.10 18.53
CA PRO A 448 24.98 -28.02 17.59
C PRO A 448 25.48 -27.79 16.16
N VAL A 449 25.45 -28.84 15.34
CA VAL A 449 25.79 -28.74 13.90
C VAL A 449 24.57 -28.31 13.08
N SER A 450 23.38 -28.68 13.54
CA SER A 450 22.12 -28.35 12.91
C SER A 450 21.12 -27.83 13.94
N MET A 451 20.26 -26.92 13.51
CA MET A 451 19.19 -26.34 14.30
C MET A 451 17.89 -26.39 13.52
N SER A 452 16.76 -26.50 14.23
CA SER A 452 15.48 -26.25 13.59
C SER A 452 15.33 -24.77 13.29
N ASP A 453 14.53 -24.45 12.29
CA ASP A 453 14.14 -23.08 11.99
C ASP A 453 13.48 -22.39 13.22
N LYS A 454 12.76 -23.14 14.07
CA LYS A 454 12.20 -22.67 15.36
C LYS A 454 13.28 -22.22 16.32
N GLN A 455 14.26 -23.10 16.55
CA GLN A 455 15.35 -22.87 17.49
C GLN A 455 16.22 -21.71 17.03
N PHE A 456 16.44 -21.58 15.71
CA PHE A 456 17.20 -20.48 15.15
C PHE A 456 16.44 -19.15 15.19
N ALA A 457 15.16 -19.13 14.82
CA ALA A 457 14.31 -17.94 14.92
C ALA A 457 14.24 -17.44 16.37
N GLY A 458 14.04 -18.35 17.33
CA GLY A 458 14.09 -18.01 18.75
C GLY A 458 15.47 -17.50 19.17
N TYR A 459 16.55 -18.12 18.70
CA TYR A 459 17.91 -17.69 19.05
C TYR A 459 18.21 -16.27 18.58
N VAL A 460 17.90 -15.95 17.32
CA VAL A 460 18.12 -14.60 16.78
C VAL A 460 17.19 -13.58 17.45
N TRP A 461 15.94 -13.96 17.73
CA TRP A 461 15.00 -13.09 18.43
C TRP A 461 15.47 -12.70 19.84
N LEU A 462 15.95 -13.68 20.62
CA LEU A 462 16.47 -13.42 21.97
C LEU A 462 17.72 -12.55 21.95
N ARG A 463 18.62 -12.73 20.97
CA ARG A 463 19.80 -11.87 20.81
C ARG A 463 19.46 -10.46 20.31
N GLY A 464 18.39 -10.32 19.54
CA GLY A 464 17.85 -9.04 19.09
C GLY A 464 17.13 -8.22 20.17
N GLY A 465 17.14 -8.69 21.43
CA GLY A 465 16.54 -7.98 22.57
C GLY A 465 15.01 -7.96 22.56
N GLY A 466 14.38 -8.96 21.96
CA GLY A 466 12.91 -9.04 21.93
C GLY A 466 12.25 -7.96 21.08
N GLY A 467 12.98 -7.36 20.12
CA GLY A 467 12.40 -6.42 19.16
C GLY A 467 11.16 -6.98 18.47
N LYS A 468 10.29 -6.10 17.96
CA LYS A 468 9.06 -6.43 17.22
C LYS A 468 9.33 -7.15 15.89
N THR A 469 10.07 -8.26 15.89
CA THR A 469 10.16 -9.12 14.71
C THR A 469 8.85 -9.89 14.59
N ALA A 470 8.23 -9.86 13.43
CA ALA A 470 6.98 -10.57 13.16
C ALA A 470 7.17 -12.09 13.02
N ILE A 471 8.41 -12.60 12.99
CA ILE A 471 8.77 -14.00 12.72
C ILE A 471 7.91 -14.99 13.49
N PRO A 472 7.72 -14.82 14.82
CA PRO A 472 6.98 -15.81 15.57
C PRO A 472 5.49 -15.80 15.17
N LYS A 473 4.91 -14.63 14.87
CA LYS A 473 3.53 -14.47 14.35
C LYS A 473 3.40 -15.12 12.97
N ALA A 474 4.33 -14.80 12.06
CA ALA A 474 4.34 -15.37 10.72
C ALA A 474 4.49 -16.89 10.75
N ARG A 475 5.31 -17.43 11.66
CA ARG A 475 5.46 -18.88 11.86
C ARG A 475 4.15 -19.53 12.32
N LEU A 476 3.50 -18.96 13.35
CA LEU A 476 2.23 -19.47 13.86
C LEU A 476 1.18 -19.51 12.73
N LEU A 477 1.05 -18.42 11.98
CA LEU A 477 0.11 -18.31 10.87
C LEU A 477 0.44 -19.27 9.72
N ALA A 478 1.72 -19.47 9.41
CA ALA A 478 2.15 -20.40 8.37
C ALA A 478 1.78 -21.84 8.72
N ASN A 479 2.06 -22.27 9.95
CA ASN A 479 1.70 -23.59 10.43
C ASN A 479 0.17 -23.79 10.47
N CYS A 480 -0.60 -22.80 10.97
CA CYS A 480 -2.06 -22.87 10.97
C CYS A 480 -2.65 -22.90 9.55
N SER A 481 -2.12 -22.08 8.63
CA SER A 481 -2.52 -22.07 7.22
C SER A 481 -2.22 -23.38 6.52
N ALA A 482 -1.06 -23.99 6.82
CA ALA A 482 -0.69 -25.29 6.30
C ALA A 482 -1.60 -26.41 6.84
N ALA A 483 -2.05 -26.32 8.09
CA ALA A 483 -2.95 -27.30 8.69
C ALA A 483 -4.38 -27.25 8.12
N VAL A 484 -4.85 -26.05 7.75
CA VAL A 484 -6.17 -25.82 7.14
C VAL A 484 -6.16 -26.03 5.62
N ARG A 485 -4.98 -26.30 5.04
CA ARG A 485 -4.80 -26.48 3.61
C ARG A 485 -5.73 -27.57 3.06
N PRO A 486 -6.33 -27.35 1.88
CA PRO A 486 -7.11 -28.35 1.16
C PRO A 486 -6.30 -29.62 0.88
N ARG A 487 -6.69 -30.72 1.53
CA ARG A 487 -5.99 -31.99 1.37
C ARG A 487 -6.41 -32.70 0.08
N PRO A 488 -5.46 -33.33 -0.64
CA PRO A 488 -5.74 -33.99 -1.90
C PRO A 488 -6.57 -35.27 -1.73
N ASP A 489 -6.49 -35.94 -0.59
CA ASP A 489 -7.33 -37.11 -0.26
C ASP A 489 -8.82 -36.73 -0.19
N ILE A 490 -9.14 -35.60 0.44
CA ILE A 490 -10.50 -35.05 0.53
C ILE A 490 -10.99 -34.58 -0.84
N LYS A 491 -10.15 -33.85 -1.59
CA LYS A 491 -10.48 -33.43 -2.97
C LYS A 491 -10.75 -34.63 -3.87
N ALA A 492 -9.89 -35.65 -3.83
CA ALA A 492 -10.02 -36.84 -4.64
C ALA A 492 -11.28 -37.64 -4.28
N LYS A 493 -11.59 -37.80 -2.99
CA LYS A 493 -12.81 -38.49 -2.55
C LYS A 493 -14.06 -37.74 -3.01
N ALA A 494 -14.12 -36.42 -2.85
CA ALA A 494 -15.23 -35.60 -3.31
C ALA A 494 -15.41 -35.65 -4.84
N TYR A 495 -14.30 -35.56 -5.59
CA TYR A 495 -14.31 -35.69 -7.05
C TYR A 495 -14.80 -37.06 -7.52
N ASN A 496 -14.28 -38.15 -6.94
CA ASN A 496 -14.64 -39.51 -7.32
C ASN A 496 -16.12 -39.82 -7.03
N LEU A 497 -16.63 -39.38 -5.87
CA LEU A 497 -18.04 -39.57 -5.52
C LEU A 497 -18.97 -38.79 -6.46
N LEU A 498 -18.59 -37.57 -6.87
CA LEU A 498 -19.39 -36.79 -7.81
C LEU A 498 -19.35 -37.37 -9.23
N LEU A 499 -18.19 -37.89 -9.65
CA LEU A 499 -18.03 -38.60 -10.92
C LEU A 499 -18.92 -39.85 -10.98
N GLU A 500 -19.09 -40.55 -9.86
CA GLU A 500 -19.97 -41.73 -9.74
C GLU A 500 -21.47 -41.37 -9.76
N LEU A 501 -21.85 -40.23 -9.18
CA LEU A 501 -23.27 -39.84 -9.04
C LEU A 501 -23.82 -39.06 -10.24
N ASN A 502 -23.12 -38.00 -10.66
CA ASN A 502 -23.67 -36.97 -11.55
C ASN A 502 -22.92 -36.87 -12.89
N GLY A 503 -21.90 -37.71 -13.09
CA GLY A 503 -21.12 -37.76 -14.32
C GLY A 503 -19.98 -36.73 -14.37
N LYS A 504 -19.35 -36.65 -15.55
CA LYS A 504 -18.07 -35.95 -15.73
C LYS A 504 -18.19 -34.42 -15.66
N ASP A 505 -19.26 -33.85 -16.20
CA ASP A 505 -19.41 -32.39 -16.34
C ASP A 505 -19.54 -31.68 -14.99
N GLU A 506 -20.30 -32.25 -14.04
CA GLU A 506 -20.39 -31.69 -12.68
C GLU A 506 -19.10 -31.90 -11.88
N ALA A 507 -18.40 -33.02 -12.11
CA ALA A 507 -17.10 -33.28 -11.50
C ALA A 507 -16.04 -32.27 -11.96
N GLU A 508 -16.05 -31.87 -13.23
CA GLU A 508 -15.18 -30.81 -13.76
C GLU A 508 -15.52 -29.43 -13.19
N HIS A 509 -16.80 -29.09 -13.03
CA HIS A 509 -17.20 -27.86 -12.33
C HIS A 509 -16.71 -27.83 -10.87
N LEU A 510 -16.75 -28.98 -10.18
CA LEU A 510 -16.20 -29.09 -8.82
C LEU A 510 -14.68 -28.97 -8.82
N ALA A 511 -13.99 -29.53 -9.83
CA ALA A 511 -12.55 -29.37 -9.98
C ALA A 511 -12.15 -27.90 -10.12
N ALA A 512 -12.90 -27.11 -10.89
CA ALA A 512 -12.70 -25.66 -10.99
C ALA A 512 -12.86 -24.96 -9.63
N LEU A 513 -13.83 -25.38 -8.81
CA LEU A 513 -13.99 -24.86 -7.44
C LEU A 513 -12.85 -25.27 -6.48
N PHE A 514 -12.13 -26.36 -6.77
CA PHE A 514 -10.95 -26.76 -5.99
C PHE A 514 -9.69 -25.95 -6.31
N GLU A 515 -9.65 -25.29 -7.46
CA GLU A 515 -8.58 -24.36 -7.83
C GLU A 515 -8.75 -23.02 -7.13
N ASP A 516 -10.00 -22.62 -6.84
CA ASP A 516 -10.26 -21.44 -6.03
C ASP A 516 -9.80 -21.64 -4.57
N ARG A 517 -9.13 -20.62 -4.03
CA ARG A 517 -8.56 -20.65 -2.67
C ARG A 517 -9.66 -20.71 -1.62
N GLU A 518 -10.71 -19.92 -1.79
CA GLU A 518 -11.80 -19.85 -0.82
C GLU A 518 -12.77 -21.03 -0.96
N GLY A 519 -13.06 -21.48 -2.20
CA GLY A 519 -13.81 -22.73 -2.43
C GLY A 519 -13.14 -23.95 -1.79
N SER A 520 -11.82 -24.08 -1.93
CA SER A 520 -11.07 -25.19 -1.34
C SER A 520 -10.91 -25.09 0.18
N ARG A 521 -10.82 -23.87 0.76
CA ARG A 521 -10.91 -23.66 2.21
C ARG A 521 -12.30 -23.98 2.76
N ALA A 522 -13.35 -23.64 2.03
CA ALA A 522 -14.72 -23.98 2.40
C ALA A 522 -14.94 -25.50 2.45
N LEU A 523 -14.37 -26.25 1.51
CA LEU A 523 -14.37 -27.72 1.57
C LEU A 523 -13.75 -28.22 2.88
N MET A 524 -12.58 -27.70 3.27
CA MET A 524 -11.91 -28.08 4.51
C MET A 524 -12.72 -27.70 5.75
N ARG A 525 -13.34 -26.52 5.77
CA ARG A 525 -14.22 -26.07 6.86
C ARG A 525 -15.45 -26.95 7.02
N VAL A 526 -16.07 -27.38 5.91
CA VAL A 526 -17.30 -28.20 5.97
C VAL A 526 -16.98 -29.66 6.26
N SER A 527 -15.85 -30.18 5.80
CA SER A 527 -15.38 -31.55 6.07
C SER A 527 -14.54 -31.66 7.35
N ASN A 528 -14.25 -30.54 8.00
CA ASN A 528 -13.35 -30.42 9.15
C ASN A 528 -11.99 -31.14 8.99
N GLY A 529 -11.49 -31.21 7.75
CA GLY A 529 -10.24 -31.90 7.42
C GLY A 529 -10.26 -33.43 7.54
N ASP A 530 -11.45 -34.05 7.63
CA ASP A 530 -11.63 -35.50 7.64
C ASP A 530 -12.19 -36.03 6.31
N PRO A 531 -11.49 -36.93 5.59
CA PRO A 531 -12.04 -37.55 4.39
C PRO A 531 -13.29 -38.38 4.68
N GLU A 532 -13.48 -38.92 5.88
CA GLU A 532 -14.67 -39.73 6.18
C GLU A 532 -15.97 -38.92 6.26
N ASP A 533 -15.88 -37.59 6.41
CA ASP A 533 -17.04 -36.70 6.37
C ASP A 533 -17.58 -36.45 4.96
N VAL A 534 -16.82 -36.78 3.91
CA VAL A 534 -17.29 -36.70 2.52
C VAL A 534 -18.08 -37.97 2.19
N THR A 535 -19.39 -37.92 2.47
CA THR A 535 -20.36 -38.98 2.17
C THR A 535 -21.33 -38.56 1.08
N LEU A 536 -22.00 -39.54 0.45
CA LEU A 536 -23.00 -39.29 -0.61
C LEU A 536 -24.13 -38.34 -0.14
N GLU A 537 -24.54 -38.46 1.11
CA GLU A 537 -25.62 -37.65 1.68
C GLU A 537 -25.20 -36.20 1.97
N ARG A 538 -23.93 -35.98 2.37
CA ARG A 538 -23.41 -34.66 2.75
C ARG A 538 -22.81 -33.89 1.58
N LEU A 539 -22.49 -34.58 0.48
CA LEU A 539 -21.87 -33.99 -0.72
C LEU A 539 -22.68 -32.80 -1.29
N PRO A 540 -24.02 -32.85 -1.44
CA PRO A 540 -24.79 -31.70 -1.94
C PRO A 540 -24.64 -30.46 -1.05
N TYR A 541 -24.66 -30.65 0.27
CA TYR A 541 -24.45 -29.57 1.23
C TYR A 541 -23.02 -28.99 1.14
N ILE A 542 -22.01 -29.85 1.03
CA ILE A 542 -20.61 -29.42 0.84
C ILE A 542 -20.49 -28.57 -0.43
N MET A 543 -21.06 -29.02 -1.54
CA MET A 543 -21.01 -28.30 -2.81
C MET A 543 -21.71 -26.94 -2.73
N GLU A 544 -22.87 -26.86 -2.05
CA GLU A 544 -23.57 -25.60 -1.87
C GLU A 544 -22.74 -24.62 -1.04
N GLN A 545 -22.14 -25.07 0.06
CA GLN A 545 -21.27 -24.23 0.89
C GLN A 545 -20.02 -23.77 0.12
N MET A 546 -19.41 -24.63 -0.70
CA MET A 546 -18.30 -24.24 -1.56
C MET A 546 -18.71 -23.19 -2.59
N LYS A 547 -19.86 -23.37 -3.26
CA LYS A 547 -20.40 -22.39 -4.22
C LYS A 547 -20.69 -21.05 -3.55
N ARG A 548 -21.26 -21.07 -2.34
CA ARG A 548 -21.52 -19.85 -1.55
C ARG A 548 -20.23 -19.13 -1.19
N ALA A 549 -19.22 -19.83 -0.66
CA ALA A 549 -17.95 -19.23 -0.28
C ALA A 549 -17.19 -18.65 -1.49
N ALA A 550 -17.12 -19.39 -2.59
CA ALA A 550 -16.52 -18.90 -3.84
C ALA A 550 -17.30 -17.70 -4.41
N GLY A 551 -18.63 -17.74 -4.34
CA GLY A 551 -19.49 -16.64 -4.77
C GLY A 551 -19.36 -15.37 -3.91
N GLU A 552 -19.28 -15.52 -2.59
CA GLU A 552 -19.06 -14.41 -1.65
C GLU A 552 -17.69 -13.76 -1.87
N TYR A 553 -16.65 -14.56 -2.11
CA TYR A 553 -15.31 -14.06 -2.40
C TYR A 553 -15.23 -13.37 -3.78
N ALA A 554 -15.83 -13.96 -4.82
CA ALA A 554 -15.93 -13.31 -6.12
C ALA A 554 -16.69 -11.98 -6.00
N ALA A 555 -17.77 -11.95 -5.22
CA ALA A 555 -18.52 -10.73 -4.94
C ALA A 555 -17.69 -9.69 -4.15
N SER A 556 -16.85 -10.11 -3.20
CA SER A 556 -15.99 -9.19 -2.45
C SER A 556 -14.90 -8.56 -3.33
N ILE A 557 -14.27 -9.33 -4.22
CA ILE A 557 -13.30 -8.80 -5.19
C ILE A 557 -13.95 -7.77 -6.10
N VAL A 558 -15.14 -8.09 -6.66
CA VAL A 558 -15.86 -7.16 -7.53
C VAL A 558 -16.26 -5.88 -6.78
N ARG A 559 -16.61 -5.98 -5.50
CA ARG A 559 -16.88 -4.80 -4.65
C ARG A 559 -15.62 -3.97 -4.43
N GLU A 560 -14.50 -4.58 -4.09
CA GLU A 560 -13.22 -3.88 -3.91
C GLU A 560 -12.72 -3.22 -5.19
N GLU A 561 -12.78 -3.92 -6.33
CA GLU A 561 -12.45 -3.34 -7.63
C GLU A 561 -13.40 -2.22 -8.01
N GLY A 562 -14.70 -2.37 -7.72
CA GLY A 562 -15.70 -1.33 -7.91
C GLY A 562 -15.40 -0.09 -7.06
N GLN A 563 -14.97 -0.29 -5.81
CA GLN A 563 -14.62 0.77 -4.89
C GLN A 563 -13.32 1.48 -5.31
N ARG A 564 -12.29 0.74 -5.74
CA ARG A 564 -11.08 1.31 -6.34
C ARG A 564 -11.36 2.11 -7.60
N LYS A 565 -12.19 1.60 -8.50
CA LYS A 565 -12.61 2.33 -9.72
C LYS A 565 -13.38 3.60 -9.36
N LEU A 566 -14.21 3.56 -8.32
CA LEU A 566 -14.94 4.74 -7.83
C LEU A 566 -13.97 5.78 -7.23
N GLU A 567 -12.99 5.35 -6.44
CA GLU A 567 -11.94 6.21 -5.87
C GLU A 567 -11.08 6.84 -6.99
N GLU A 568 -10.67 6.06 -7.99
CA GLU A 568 -9.96 6.58 -9.16
C GLU A 568 -10.81 7.57 -9.97
N ALA A 569 -12.11 7.30 -10.13
CA ALA A 569 -13.03 8.21 -10.80
C ALA A 569 -13.23 9.51 -10.00
N GLN A 570 -13.30 9.43 -8.67
CA GLN A 570 -13.37 10.59 -7.79
C GLN A 570 -12.07 11.41 -7.83
N GLN A 571 -10.90 10.76 -7.82
CA GLN A 571 -9.62 11.45 -7.98
C GLN A 571 -9.50 12.14 -9.33
N LYS A 572 -9.93 11.49 -10.42
CA LYS A 572 -9.98 12.11 -11.76
C LYS A 572 -10.95 13.28 -11.81
N ALA A 573 -12.13 13.15 -11.20
CA ALA A 573 -13.12 14.23 -11.12
C ALA A 573 -12.60 15.43 -10.30
N MET A 574 -11.87 15.18 -9.20
CA MET A 574 -11.25 16.22 -8.40
C MET A 574 -10.09 16.90 -9.15
N GLN A 575 -9.31 16.14 -9.92
CA GLN A 575 -8.27 16.68 -10.81
C GLN A 575 -8.89 17.54 -11.91
N THR A 576 -9.94 17.08 -12.60
CA THR A 576 -10.61 17.89 -13.63
C THR A 576 -11.29 19.11 -13.04
N GLU A 577 -11.89 19.03 -11.85
CA GLU A 577 -12.44 20.22 -11.17
C GLU A 577 -11.34 21.22 -10.80
N SER A 578 -10.17 20.75 -10.34
CA SER A 578 -9.02 21.62 -10.07
C SER A 578 -8.47 22.27 -11.34
N GLN A 579 -8.43 21.55 -12.46
CA GLN A 579 -8.04 22.08 -13.77
C GLN A 579 -9.05 23.13 -14.25
N HIS A 580 -10.35 22.85 -14.15
CA HIS A 580 -11.39 23.81 -14.51
C HIS A 580 -11.39 25.05 -13.61
N LYS A 581 -11.07 24.93 -12.31
CA LYS A 581 -10.86 26.08 -11.44
C LYS A 581 -9.65 26.90 -11.87
N ALA A 582 -8.51 26.26 -12.14
CA ALA A 582 -7.31 26.96 -12.63
C ALA A 582 -7.52 27.63 -14.00
N GLU A 583 -8.28 27.00 -14.90
CA GLU A 583 -8.68 27.60 -16.19
C GLU A 583 -9.62 28.78 -16.00
N ARG A 584 -10.60 28.68 -15.09
CA ARG A 584 -11.46 29.79 -14.72
C ARG A 584 -10.66 30.97 -14.16
N ASP A 585 -9.74 30.70 -13.25
CA ASP A 585 -8.91 31.75 -12.64
C ASP A 585 -8.00 32.41 -13.70
N ARG A 586 -7.45 31.63 -14.65
CA ARG A 586 -6.72 32.19 -15.80
C ARG A 586 -7.60 33.07 -16.68
N MET A 587 -8.82 32.63 -17.00
CA MET A 587 -9.76 33.40 -17.81
C MET A 587 -10.21 34.68 -17.09
N ILE A 588 -10.45 34.63 -15.78
CA ILE A 588 -10.77 35.80 -14.97
C ILE A 588 -9.60 36.78 -14.98
N ASN A 589 -8.36 36.32 -14.79
CA ASN A 589 -7.18 37.18 -14.83
C ASN A 589 -6.97 37.82 -16.21
N GLU A 590 -7.21 37.08 -17.29
CA GLU A 590 -7.13 37.63 -18.66
C GLU A 590 -8.21 38.68 -18.92
N LEU A 591 -9.42 38.50 -18.39
CA LEU A 591 -10.49 39.48 -18.48
C LEU A 591 -10.16 40.76 -17.70
N VAL A 592 -9.59 40.64 -16.50
CA VAL A 592 -9.15 41.79 -15.70
C VAL A 592 -8.06 42.59 -16.42
N LEU A 593 -7.05 41.90 -16.99
CA LEU A 593 -6.00 42.55 -17.79
C LEU A 593 -6.58 43.29 -19.02
N LYS A 594 -7.52 42.67 -19.73
CA LYS A 594 -8.21 43.31 -20.86
C LYS A 594 -9.05 44.50 -20.42
N GLU A 595 -9.69 44.46 -19.25
CA GLU A 595 -10.40 45.61 -18.70
C GLU A 595 -9.45 46.75 -18.36
N GLU A 596 -8.29 46.47 -17.75
CA GLU A 596 -7.26 47.47 -17.46
C GLU A 596 -6.70 48.11 -18.74
N GLU A 597 -6.40 47.31 -19.77
CA GLU A 597 -5.96 47.80 -21.09
C GLU A 597 -7.04 48.68 -21.75
N ASN A 598 -8.31 48.26 -21.67
CA ASN A 598 -9.43 49.04 -22.22
C ASN A 598 -9.63 50.36 -21.48
N GLN A 599 -9.48 50.37 -20.15
CA GLN A 599 -9.55 51.60 -19.35
C GLN A 599 -8.41 52.55 -19.69
N PHE A 600 -7.19 52.04 -19.87
CA PHE A 600 -6.04 52.84 -20.29
C PHE A 600 -6.25 53.44 -21.68
N ALA A 601 -6.74 52.64 -22.64
CA ALA A 601 -7.05 53.10 -23.98
C ALA A 601 -8.17 54.16 -24.01
N LEU A 602 -9.16 54.05 -23.11
CA LEU A 602 -10.22 55.05 -22.98
C LEU A 602 -9.69 56.37 -22.41
N ALA A 603 -8.87 56.31 -21.36
CA ALA A 603 -8.23 57.49 -20.77
C ALA A 603 -7.33 58.23 -21.78
N GLN A 604 -6.61 57.48 -22.62
CA GLN A 604 -5.78 58.06 -23.68
C GLN A 604 -6.63 58.76 -24.76
N LYS A 605 -7.74 58.14 -25.17
CA LYS A 605 -8.70 58.76 -26.11
C LYS A 605 -9.31 60.04 -25.55
N ASP A 606 -9.61 60.10 -24.26
CA ASP A 606 -10.16 61.29 -23.63
C ASP A 606 -9.13 62.43 -23.57
N LEU A 607 -7.86 62.11 -23.31
CA LEU A 607 -6.76 63.08 -23.36
C LEU A 607 -6.57 63.65 -24.78
N ASP A 608 -6.66 62.81 -25.80
CA ASP A 608 -6.57 63.25 -27.20
C ASP A 608 -7.78 64.10 -27.62
N ARG A 609 -8.99 63.74 -27.16
CA ARG A 609 -10.19 64.59 -27.37
C ARG A 609 -10.03 65.97 -26.76
N GLN A 610 -9.44 66.08 -25.57
CA GLN A 610 -9.17 67.38 -24.93
C GLN A 610 -8.16 68.21 -25.74
N LYS A 611 -7.11 67.59 -26.26
CA LYS A 611 -6.13 68.29 -27.13
C LYS A 611 -6.79 68.81 -28.40
N ILE A 612 -7.56 67.97 -29.10
CA ILE A 612 -8.28 68.36 -30.32
C ILE A 612 -9.30 69.47 -30.04
N ALA A 613 -10.00 69.41 -28.89
CA ALA A 613 -10.94 70.47 -28.50
C ALA A 613 -10.23 71.82 -28.29
N ASN A 614 -9.06 71.81 -27.66
CA ASN A 614 -8.26 73.02 -27.45
C ASN A 614 -7.72 73.59 -28.79
N GLU A 615 -7.25 72.74 -29.69
CA GLU A 615 -6.82 73.16 -31.03
C GLU A 615 -7.97 73.77 -31.84
N ASN A 616 -9.16 73.17 -31.78
CA ASN A 616 -10.34 73.70 -32.44
C ASN A 616 -10.78 75.06 -31.88
N GLN A 617 -10.67 75.28 -30.57
CA GLN A 617 -10.95 76.59 -29.97
C GLN A 617 -9.98 77.65 -30.47
N GLN A 618 -8.68 77.33 -30.58
CA GLN A 618 -7.68 78.26 -31.11
C GLN A 618 -7.96 78.62 -32.58
N LEU A 619 -8.31 77.64 -33.41
CA LEU A 619 -8.65 77.87 -34.81
C LEU A 619 -9.92 78.73 -34.98
N GLN A 620 -10.93 78.55 -34.12
CA GLN A 620 -12.14 79.37 -34.16
C GLN A 620 -11.86 80.83 -33.82
N LEU A 621 -10.97 81.10 -32.87
CA LEU A 621 -10.56 82.47 -32.52
C LEU A 621 -9.83 83.14 -33.69
N GLU A 622 -8.92 82.42 -34.36
CA GLU A 622 -8.17 82.94 -35.52
C GLU A 622 -9.08 83.24 -36.73
N LEU A 623 -10.10 82.40 -36.96
CA LEU A 623 -11.09 82.62 -38.01
C LEU A 623 -11.98 83.83 -37.72
N ALA A 624 -12.41 84.01 -36.47
CA ALA A 624 -13.24 85.15 -36.06
C ALA A 624 -12.51 86.48 -36.26
N GLU A 625 -11.20 86.52 -35.96
CA GLU A 625 -10.37 87.71 -36.17
C GLU A 625 -10.26 88.06 -37.66
N LYS A 626 -10.05 87.06 -38.53
CA LYS A 626 -9.99 87.26 -39.99
C LYS A 626 -11.33 87.76 -40.57
N MET A 627 -12.47 87.28 -40.07
CA MET A 627 -13.77 87.75 -40.55
C MET A 627 -14.03 89.22 -40.20
N ARG A 628 -13.62 89.66 -39.01
CA ARG A 628 -13.83 91.05 -38.57
C ARG A 628 -13.09 92.07 -39.43
N VAL A 629 -11.86 91.73 -39.85
CA VAL A 629 -11.04 92.58 -40.73
C VAL A 629 -11.66 92.70 -42.13
N GLU A 630 -12.23 91.62 -42.66
CA GLU A 630 -12.84 91.64 -44.00
C GLU A 630 -14.15 92.43 -44.03
N GLU A 631 -14.94 92.41 -42.95
CA GLU A 631 -16.21 93.14 -42.84
C GLU A 631 -15.99 94.67 -42.81
N GLU A 632 -14.96 95.15 -42.09
CA GLU A 632 -14.57 96.56 -42.07
C GLU A 632 -14.13 97.06 -43.48
N ARG A 633 -13.46 96.20 -44.26
CA ARG A 633 -13.02 96.50 -45.63
C ARG A 633 -14.19 96.67 -46.59
N ILE A 634 -15.20 95.79 -46.51
CA ILE A 634 -16.38 95.80 -47.39
C ILE A 634 -17.23 97.06 -47.16
N ASN A 635 -17.45 97.44 -45.90
CA ASN A 635 -18.26 98.60 -45.55
C ASN A 635 -17.68 99.93 -46.06
N GLY A 636 -16.35 100.07 -46.07
CA GLY A 636 -15.68 101.25 -46.63
C GLY A 636 -15.93 101.43 -48.13
N ILE A 637 -15.91 100.34 -48.90
CA ILE A 637 -16.09 100.38 -50.37
C ILE A 637 -17.54 100.76 -50.74
N LEU A 638 -18.53 100.30 -49.97
CA LEU A 638 -19.94 100.62 -50.20
C LEU A 638 -20.28 102.09 -49.91
N ALA A 639 -19.70 102.68 -48.86
CA ALA A 639 -19.92 104.08 -48.49
C ALA A 639 -19.47 105.06 -49.59
N ASP A 640 -18.33 104.79 -50.22
CA ASP A 640 -17.80 105.59 -51.33
C ASP A 640 -18.69 105.51 -52.59
N GLY A 641 -19.21 104.32 -52.89
CA GLY A 641 -20.14 104.13 -54.01
C GLY A 641 -21.43 104.95 -53.85
N MET A 642 -21.98 105.01 -52.63
CA MET A 642 -23.21 105.75 -52.35
C MET A 642 -23.07 107.28 -52.48
N LYS A 643 -21.95 107.86 -52.01
CA LYS A 643 -21.71 109.32 -52.12
C LYS A 643 -21.69 109.82 -53.57
N LEU A 644 -21.07 109.04 -54.47
CA LEU A 644 -20.99 109.35 -55.90
C LEU A 644 -22.35 109.21 -56.60
N GLY A 645 -23.14 108.19 -56.25
CA GLY A 645 -24.50 108.02 -56.78
C GLY A 645 -25.42 109.20 -56.47
N LYS A 646 -25.35 109.73 -55.24
CA LYS A 646 -26.15 110.90 -54.79
C LYS A 646 -25.81 112.17 -55.58
N SER A 647 -24.55 112.41 -55.88
CA SER A 647 -24.11 113.62 -56.59
C SER A 647 -24.65 113.69 -58.03
N ILE A 648 -24.70 112.54 -58.72
CA ILE A 648 -25.16 112.46 -60.11
C ILE A 648 -26.67 112.63 -60.22
N TYR A 649 -27.43 112.10 -59.24
CA TYR A 649 -28.87 112.27 -59.18
C TYR A 649 -29.26 113.76 -59.07
N LYS A 650 -28.54 114.53 -58.24
CA LYS A 650 -28.76 115.98 -58.12
C LYS A 650 -28.44 116.73 -59.41
N LEU A 651 -27.30 116.44 -60.04
CA LEU A 651 -26.88 117.12 -61.27
C LEU A 651 -27.89 116.92 -62.41
N THR A 652 -28.36 115.69 -62.60
CA THR A 652 -29.28 115.34 -63.69
C THR A 652 -30.68 115.94 -63.49
N ARG A 653 -31.17 116.01 -62.24
CA ARG A 653 -32.44 116.71 -61.92
C ARG A 653 -32.42 118.19 -62.29
N TRP A 654 -31.30 118.88 -62.04
CA TRP A 654 -31.15 120.30 -62.40
C TRP A 654 -31.11 120.53 -63.93
N ILE A 655 -30.44 119.66 -64.68
CA ILE A 655 -30.36 119.77 -66.15
C ILE A 655 -31.76 119.70 -66.77
N ILE A 656 -32.62 118.82 -66.28
CA ILE A 656 -33.99 118.64 -66.78
C ILE A 656 -34.87 119.86 -66.44
N ALA A 657 -34.70 120.46 -65.26
CA ALA A 657 -35.44 121.67 -64.90
C ALA A 657 -35.08 122.86 -65.82
N VAL A 658 -33.80 123.00 -66.17
CA VAL A 658 -33.32 124.08 -67.05
C VAL A 658 -33.85 123.91 -68.48
N THR A 659 -33.82 122.70 -69.04
CA THR A 659 -34.34 122.47 -70.41
C THR A 659 -35.83 122.74 -70.51
N PHE A 660 -36.61 122.43 -69.45
CA PHE A 660 -38.05 122.72 -69.43
C PHE A 660 -38.35 124.22 -69.39
N ALA A 661 -37.58 124.99 -68.63
CA ALA A 661 -37.71 126.45 -68.57
C ALA A 661 -37.43 127.11 -69.93
N VAL A 662 -36.41 126.64 -70.65
CA VAL A 662 -36.08 127.12 -72.00
C VAL A 662 -37.21 126.84 -72.99
N LEU A 663 -37.77 125.63 -72.97
CA LEU A 663 -38.91 125.26 -73.83
C LEU A 663 -40.15 126.12 -73.56
N GLY A 664 -40.42 126.46 -72.29
CA GLY A 664 -41.50 127.36 -71.91
C GLY A 664 -41.32 128.78 -72.49
N ALA A 665 -40.11 129.33 -72.39
CA ALA A 665 -39.79 130.66 -72.93
C ALA A 665 -39.97 130.73 -74.46
N VAL A 666 -39.55 129.68 -75.17
CA VAL A 666 -39.73 129.56 -76.62
C VAL A 666 -41.23 129.54 -76.99
N ALA A 667 -42.04 128.80 -76.25
CA ALA A 667 -43.48 128.74 -76.49
C ALA A 667 -44.17 130.10 -76.28
N THR A 668 -43.77 130.87 -75.26
CA THR A 668 -44.29 132.23 -75.05
C THR A 668 -43.86 133.21 -76.14
N TYR A 669 -42.65 133.08 -76.68
CA TYR A 669 -42.18 133.95 -77.77
C TYR A 669 -43.01 133.75 -79.04
N ILE A 670 -43.29 132.49 -79.42
CA ILE A 670 -44.10 132.14 -80.59
C ILE A 670 -45.54 132.67 -80.47
N SER A 671 -46.05 132.84 -79.25
CA SER A 671 -47.41 133.34 -78.99
C SER A 671 -47.70 134.72 -79.55
N THR A 672 -46.67 135.56 -79.64
CA THR A 672 -46.83 136.94 -80.15
C THR A 672 -47.14 137.02 -81.64
N HIS A 673 -46.80 135.99 -82.43
CA HIS A 673 -46.93 136.02 -83.89
C HIS A 673 -48.13 135.23 -84.43
N SER A 674 -48.73 134.33 -83.63
CA SER A 674 -49.92 133.56 -84.04
C SER A 674 -50.75 133.12 -82.82
N PRO A 675 -51.83 133.84 -82.47
CA PRO A 675 -52.53 133.62 -81.20
C PRO A 675 -53.17 132.23 -81.09
N LEU A 676 -53.73 131.71 -82.18
CA LEU A 676 -54.41 130.40 -82.21
C LEU A 676 -53.45 129.21 -82.05
N PHE A 677 -52.24 129.30 -82.62
CA PHE A 677 -51.26 128.21 -82.47
C PHE A 677 -50.67 128.20 -81.05
N SER A 678 -50.58 129.37 -80.43
CA SER A 678 -50.02 129.51 -79.10
C SER A 678 -50.86 128.85 -78.03
N THR A 679 -52.19 129.03 -78.06
CA THR A 679 -53.09 128.44 -77.06
C THR A 679 -53.04 126.91 -77.09
N PHE A 680 -52.85 126.33 -78.28
CA PHE A 680 -52.68 124.89 -78.43
C PHE A 680 -51.32 124.42 -77.89
N LEU A 681 -50.24 125.13 -78.22
CA LEU A 681 -48.88 124.76 -77.78
C LEU A 681 -48.67 124.96 -76.27
N THR A 682 -49.15 126.05 -75.68
CA THR A 682 -49.11 126.27 -74.22
C THR A 682 -50.03 125.33 -73.48
N GLY A 683 -51.19 124.97 -74.05
CA GLY A 683 -52.07 123.93 -73.50
C GLY A 683 -51.40 122.56 -73.49
N LEU A 684 -50.73 122.19 -74.58
CA LEU A 684 -49.98 120.93 -74.69
C LEU A 684 -48.77 120.89 -73.74
N LEU A 685 -48.00 121.98 -73.65
CA LEU A 685 -46.89 122.11 -72.70
C LEU A 685 -47.35 122.12 -71.24
N GLY A 686 -48.51 122.72 -70.95
CA GLY A 686 -49.13 122.68 -69.61
C GLY A 686 -49.57 121.28 -69.21
N LEU A 687 -50.18 120.52 -70.13
CA LEU A 687 -50.58 119.13 -69.90
C LEU A 687 -49.37 118.19 -69.72
N ILE A 688 -48.34 118.34 -70.56
CA ILE A 688 -47.10 117.56 -70.42
C ILE A 688 -46.33 117.97 -69.15
N GLY A 689 -46.27 119.26 -68.83
CA GLY A 689 -45.56 119.80 -67.67
C GLY A 689 -46.18 119.42 -66.33
N PHE A 690 -47.51 119.49 -66.22
CA PHE A 690 -48.21 119.31 -64.93
C PHE A 690 -48.43 117.83 -64.57
N TRP A 691 -48.61 116.95 -65.55
CA TRP A 691 -48.89 115.52 -65.28
C TRP A 691 -47.70 114.58 -65.53
N PHE A 692 -46.78 114.93 -66.43
CA PHE A 692 -45.76 113.97 -66.90
C PHE A 692 -44.38 114.14 -66.24
N VAL A 693 -44.01 115.37 -65.84
CA VAL A 693 -42.65 115.68 -65.37
C VAL A 693 -42.29 115.09 -63.99
N PRO A 694 -43.17 115.05 -62.97
CA PRO A 694 -42.77 114.53 -61.65
C PRO A 694 -42.65 113.00 -61.59
N ASN A 695 -43.52 112.24 -62.28
CA ASN A 695 -43.61 110.78 -62.11
C ASN A 695 -42.90 109.95 -63.20
N ALA A 696 -42.76 110.44 -64.43
CA ALA A 696 -42.12 109.67 -65.50
C ALA A 696 -40.57 109.74 -65.47
N LEU A 697 -40.01 110.80 -64.85
CA LEU A 697 -38.56 111.05 -64.83
C LEU A 697 -37.80 110.41 -63.67
N HIS A 698 -38.47 109.98 -62.59
CA HIS A 698 -37.79 109.42 -61.41
C HIS A 698 -37.12 108.06 -61.71
N LYS A 699 -37.80 107.16 -62.43
CA LYS A 699 -37.26 105.85 -62.83
C LYS A 699 -35.96 105.92 -63.65
N PRO A 700 -35.86 106.72 -64.73
CA PRO A 700 -34.61 106.82 -65.49
C PRO A 700 -33.48 107.51 -64.70
N LEU A 701 -33.81 108.51 -63.86
CA LEU A 701 -32.83 109.19 -62.99
C LEU A 701 -32.21 108.23 -61.97
N GLN A 702 -33.04 107.45 -61.28
CA GLN A 702 -32.59 106.46 -60.31
C GLN A 702 -31.79 105.32 -60.97
N TRP A 703 -32.20 104.90 -62.17
CA TRP A 703 -31.44 103.93 -62.97
C TRP A 703 -30.03 104.43 -63.30
N LEU A 704 -29.88 105.70 -63.70
CA LEU A 704 -28.59 106.29 -64.04
C LEU A 704 -27.65 106.41 -62.82
N ALA A 705 -28.20 106.82 -61.67
CA ALA A 705 -27.47 106.88 -60.41
C ALA A 705 -27.04 105.48 -59.93
N CYS A 706 -27.95 104.50 -59.97
CA CYS A 706 -27.65 103.10 -59.63
C CYS A 706 -26.62 102.46 -60.56
N LYS A 707 -26.69 102.74 -61.87
CA LYS A 707 -25.72 102.23 -62.85
C LYS A 707 -24.31 102.74 -62.56
N ARG A 708 -24.17 104.01 -62.17
CA ARG A 708 -22.86 104.58 -61.83
C ARG A 708 -22.34 104.07 -60.47
N MET A 709 -23.20 103.96 -59.46
CA MET A 709 -22.85 103.34 -58.18
C MET A 709 -22.32 101.91 -58.38
N LYS A 710 -23.05 101.08 -59.15
CA LYS A 710 -22.64 99.71 -59.50
C LYS A 710 -21.30 99.66 -60.21
N HIS A 711 -21.02 100.63 -61.09
CA HIS A 711 -19.76 100.72 -61.80
C HIS A 711 -18.59 101.04 -60.86
N VAL A 712 -18.77 101.98 -59.91
CA VAL A 712 -17.73 102.37 -58.95
C VAL A 712 -17.43 101.24 -57.95
N VAL A 713 -18.45 100.60 -57.39
CA VAL A 713 -18.26 99.48 -56.46
C VAL A 713 -17.53 98.33 -57.15
N LYS A 714 -17.95 97.96 -58.38
CA LYS A 714 -17.27 96.92 -59.17
C LYS A 714 -15.85 97.30 -59.62
N SER A 715 -15.55 98.59 -59.76
CA SER A 715 -14.19 99.04 -60.10
C SER A 715 -13.22 98.97 -58.92
N LYS A 716 -13.71 99.08 -57.68
CA LYS A 716 -12.88 99.02 -56.47
C LYS A 716 -12.65 97.58 -55.99
N ASP A 717 -13.69 96.73 -56.01
CA ASP A 717 -13.53 95.29 -55.76
C ASP A 717 -14.68 94.51 -56.44
N PRO A 718 -14.37 93.61 -57.40
CA PRO A 718 -15.39 92.85 -58.13
C PRO A 718 -16.10 91.80 -57.27
N LYS A 719 -15.59 91.45 -56.08
CA LYS A 719 -16.17 90.43 -55.19
C LYS A 719 -17.16 90.99 -54.17
N VAL A 720 -17.22 92.31 -53.99
CA VAL A 720 -18.15 92.94 -53.05
C VAL A 720 -19.58 92.84 -53.58
N VAL A 721 -20.41 92.10 -52.85
CA VAL A 721 -21.85 91.96 -53.15
C VAL A 721 -22.55 93.23 -52.71
N ILE A 722 -23.17 93.93 -53.67
CA ILE A 722 -24.00 95.11 -53.36
C ILE A 722 -25.31 94.61 -52.76
N PRO A 723 -25.70 95.07 -51.55
CA PRO A 723 -26.94 94.63 -50.91
C PRO A 723 -28.16 95.02 -51.76
N ASP A 724 -29.08 94.07 -51.94
CA ASP A 724 -30.44 94.30 -52.45
C ASP A 724 -31.40 94.37 -51.24
N PRO A 725 -32.31 95.35 -51.15
CA PRO A 725 -32.75 96.28 -52.20
C PRO A 725 -31.82 97.46 -52.44
N LEU A 726 -31.70 97.87 -53.71
CA LEU A 726 -30.88 99.02 -54.13
C LEU A 726 -31.30 100.32 -53.40
N PRO A 727 -30.34 101.15 -52.99
CA PRO A 727 -30.62 102.38 -52.24
C PRO A 727 -31.48 103.35 -53.06
N ASN A 728 -32.54 103.85 -52.43
CA ASN A 728 -33.42 104.84 -53.04
C ASN A 728 -32.84 106.26 -52.84
N PHE A 729 -32.21 106.80 -53.89
CA PHE A 729 -31.56 108.11 -53.83
C PHE A 729 -32.50 109.29 -53.61
N SER A 730 -33.83 109.13 -53.70
CA SER A 730 -34.79 110.19 -53.36
C SER A 730 -35.15 110.27 -51.88
N GLN A 731 -34.83 109.25 -51.07
CA GLN A 731 -35.08 109.24 -49.61
C GLN A 731 -33.84 109.65 -48.81
N LEU A 732 -32.73 109.91 -49.49
CA LEU A 732 -31.44 110.29 -48.92
C LEU A 732 -31.25 111.82 -48.83
N GLU A 733 -32.32 112.62 -48.89
CA GLU A 733 -32.23 114.09 -48.75
C GLU A 733 -31.78 114.53 -47.36
#